data_AF-A0A963F4T2-F1
#
_entry.id   AF-A0A963F4T2-F1
#
_cell.length_a   1.000
_cell.length_b   1.000
_cell.length_c   1.000
_cell.angle_alpha   90.00
_cell.angle_beta   90.00
_cell.angle_gamma   90.00
#
_symmetry.space_group_name_H-M   'P 1'
#
loop_
_entity.id
_entity.type
_entity.pdbx_description
1 polymer ?
#
loop_
_entity_poly.entity_id
_entity_poly.type
_entity_poly.pdbx_seq_one_letter_code
_entity_poly.pdbx_strand_id
1 'polypeptide(L)'
;MWKRLSQNTSKDVQKPAEAPVTQAMVKRVYERPPSFTDLLPWVEYDPESRTFLLEDGISLGALFELTPAGTEARTPEFMTQLRDAIQTALTDAIPEEDDAPWVLQVYVQDEPSLQGFQKEITDYPQLSAKKTQFTRHYQSMFSRHLARITRPGGLFEDKAVTGTHWRGQVRRVRATLYRRLKPRGKSPSAIEVEEALNDVAIKWVAALASAGIRARRGTGKDLYEWLLKWFNPAPEIADGDPDKLMEIAPYPGDEDLPFGYDLAERLTLTMPKSDNASATWWFDGLPHSIVTVQGLRRAPEVGHMTAERQAGDHVFSLFDRLPEHTVMVMTLTVKPQDFTRNHIAQVKRAAVGDSAEAELTREDAEAVEREMARGNKLYPLCMAFYVRGNDLKSLRANINQLNALLLPNGLQPILQEADLLTLDSYIRNLPMAYDMSLDKINRRSRLVFSSHTANLLPLYGRSKGTGHPGLVFFNRGAEPLVFDPLHHEDRKKNAHMLILGPTGAGKSALLVYLLQQMAAMYRPRIFIIEAGGSFSLLGQDFGANGLSVNQVTLNPNVDVSLPPFADALRMLEKESRLRIIIDPDALDDDETDEEGTGRDILGEMEIAARIMITGGDEREDARMTRADRLLIRNAIFLAAKTVKESGRAQVITEDVVAALHAIGRDQTLPESRRNRAMEMGDGMALFCSGLAGYFFNRPGKPWPESDVTILEMGILAREGYEDQLTV
;
A
#
# COMPACT_ATOMS: atom_id res chain seq x y z
N MET A 1 -12.41 -93.73 -14.00
CA MET A 1 -11.68 -94.52 -15.02
C MET A 1 -11.14 -93.54 -16.06
N TRP A 2 -9.88 -93.09 -15.98
CA TRP A 2 -8.70 -93.72 -16.57
C TRP A 2 -8.73 -93.85 -18.11
N LYS A 3 -8.10 -92.90 -18.82
CA LYS A 3 -6.96 -93.05 -19.77
C LYS A 3 -6.92 -91.84 -20.73
N ARG A 4 -5.93 -90.96 -20.58
CA ARG A 4 -4.61 -90.88 -21.27
C ARG A 4 -4.73 -90.22 -22.65
N LEU A 5 -4.25 -88.99 -22.82
CA LEU A 5 -2.86 -88.56 -23.07
C LEU A 5 -2.33 -88.90 -24.47
N SER A 6 -2.28 -87.88 -25.33
CA SER A 6 -1.25 -87.65 -26.35
C SER A 6 -1.02 -86.13 -26.42
N GLN A 7 -0.07 -85.59 -25.65
CA GLN A 7 1.20 -85.08 -26.17
C GLN A 7 1.11 -84.45 -27.58
N ASN A 8 1.11 -83.12 -27.64
CA ASN A 8 2.03 -82.40 -28.52
C ASN A 8 2.33 -81.01 -27.94
N THR A 9 3.48 -80.94 -27.27
CA THR A 9 4.46 -79.85 -27.29
C THR A 9 3.97 -78.40 -27.30
N SER A 10 4.13 -77.78 -26.12
CA SER A 10 4.60 -76.41 -25.91
C SER A 10 5.09 -75.67 -27.16
N LYS A 11 4.30 -74.72 -27.65
CA LYS A 11 4.87 -73.51 -28.25
C LYS A 11 5.05 -72.50 -27.13
N ASP A 12 6.28 -72.42 -26.64
CA ASP A 12 6.80 -71.22 -25.99
C ASP A 12 6.35 -70.00 -26.80
N VAL A 13 5.53 -69.15 -26.19
CA VAL A 13 5.32 -67.79 -26.67
C VAL A 13 6.62 -67.07 -26.37
N GLN A 14 7.57 -67.19 -27.31
CA GLN A 14 8.76 -66.36 -27.34
C GLN A 14 8.30 -64.90 -27.24
N LYS A 15 8.80 -64.18 -26.22
CA LYS A 15 8.80 -62.71 -26.21
C LYS A 15 9.25 -62.25 -27.59
N PRO A 16 8.55 -61.30 -28.24
CA PRO A 16 8.98 -60.83 -29.54
C PRO A 16 10.43 -60.34 -29.41
N ALA A 17 11.32 -60.99 -30.16
CA ALA A 17 12.67 -60.49 -30.37
C ALA A 17 12.54 -59.03 -30.82
N GLU A 18 13.29 -58.14 -30.16
CA GLU A 18 13.32 -56.71 -30.45
C GLU A 18 13.44 -56.52 -31.97
N ALA A 19 12.40 -55.96 -32.58
CA ALA A 19 12.42 -55.63 -33.99
C ALA A 19 13.65 -54.74 -34.27
N PRO A 20 14.40 -54.99 -35.35
CA PRO A 20 15.61 -54.22 -35.63
C PRO A 20 15.27 -52.73 -35.72
N VAL A 21 16.08 -51.90 -35.05
CA VAL A 21 15.88 -50.44 -35.01
C VAL A 21 15.83 -49.92 -36.45
N THR A 22 14.67 -49.39 -36.84
CA THR A 22 14.48 -48.86 -38.19
C THR A 22 15.11 -47.47 -38.31
N GLN A 23 15.50 -47.05 -39.52
CA GLN A 23 15.95 -45.67 -39.75
C GLN A 23 14.88 -44.63 -39.33
N ALA A 24 13.59 -44.96 -39.40
CA ALA A 24 12.52 -44.09 -38.91
C ALA A 24 12.54 -43.96 -37.38
N MET A 25 12.82 -45.04 -36.64
CA MET A 25 13.00 -44.99 -35.19
C MET A 25 14.25 -44.19 -34.80
N VAL A 26 15.35 -44.37 -35.53
CA VAL A 26 16.57 -43.55 -35.34
C VAL A 26 16.26 -42.08 -35.61
N LYS A 27 15.58 -41.74 -36.72
CA LYS A 27 15.19 -40.36 -37.04
C LYS A 27 14.29 -39.74 -35.95
N ARG A 28 13.34 -40.50 -35.40
CA ARG A 28 12.50 -40.04 -34.28
C ARG A 28 13.27 -39.75 -33.00
N VAL A 29 14.40 -40.42 -32.75
CA VAL A 29 15.28 -40.09 -31.60
C VAL A 29 15.94 -38.71 -31.77
N TYR A 30 16.11 -38.25 -33.02
CA TYR A 30 16.64 -36.92 -33.34
C TYR A 30 15.54 -35.84 -33.52
N GLU A 31 14.25 -36.20 -33.45
CA GLU A 31 13.15 -35.24 -33.49
C GLU A 31 13.01 -34.58 -32.10
N ARG A 32 13.05 -33.24 -32.03
CA ARG A 32 12.80 -32.51 -30.78
C ARG A 32 11.34 -32.76 -30.36
N PRO A 33 11.07 -33.18 -29.11
CA PRO A 33 9.70 -33.28 -28.64
C PRO A 33 9.04 -31.89 -28.62
N PRO A 34 7.70 -31.80 -28.70
CA PRO A 34 7.00 -30.53 -28.57
C PRO A 34 7.41 -29.81 -27.28
N SER A 35 7.84 -28.56 -27.38
CA SER A 35 8.20 -27.76 -26.21
C SER A 35 7.02 -26.87 -25.78
N PHE A 36 6.85 -26.71 -24.47
CA PHE A 36 5.95 -25.69 -23.92
C PHE A 36 6.42 -24.27 -24.28
N THR A 37 7.74 -24.06 -24.28
CA THR A 37 8.35 -22.75 -24.57
C THR A 37 8.09 -22.29 -26.00
N ASP A 38 7.93 -23.21 -26.95
CA ASP A 38 7.57 -22.89 -28.34
C ASP A 38 6.16 -22.27 -28.47
N LEU A 39 5.33 -22.34 -27.42
CA LEU A 39 3.99 -21.74 -27.36
C LEU A 39 3.98 -20.35 -26.73
N LEU A 40 5.11 -19.90 -26.18
CA LEU A 40 5.22 -18.63 -25.46
C LEU A 40 5.59 -17.50 -26.43
N PRO A 41 5.03 -16.30 -26.25
CA PRO A 41 5.12 -15.25 -27.27
C PRO A 41 6.34 -14.34 -27.14
N TRP A 42 7.17 -14.44 -26.11
CA TRP A 42 8.23 -13.46 -25.81
C TRP A 42 9.60 -13.98 -26.24
N VAL A 43 10.34 -13.18 -27.00
CA VAL A 43 11.70 -13.52 -27.44
C VAL A 43 12.73 -12.70 -26.67
N GLU A 44 12.58 -11.39 -26.68
CA GLU A 44 13.57 -10.45 -26.13
C GLU A 44 12.88 -9.20 -25.56
N TYR A 45 13.56 -8.55 -24.60
CA TYR A 45 13.17 -7.23 -24.10
C TYR A 45 14.22 -6.21 -24.50
N ASP A 46 13.79 -5.12 -25.15
CA ASP A 46 14.66 -3.99 -25.46
C ASP A 46 14.53 -2.90 -24.39
N PRO A 47 15.59 -2.60 -23.61
CA PRO A 47 15.56 -1.56 -22.59
C PRO A 47 15.48 -0.13 -23.14
N GLU A 48 15.95 0.12 -24.38
CA GLU A 48 15.93 1.46 -24.98
C GLU A 48 14.51 1.86 -25.37
N SER A 49 13.83 1.04 -26.18
CA SER A 49 12.44 1.29 -26.58
C SER A 49 11.42 0.89 -25.49
N ARG A 50 11.85 0.11 -24.49
CA ARG A 50 11.01 -0.50 -23.43
C ARG A 50 9.89 -1.37 -24.02
N THR A 51 10.25 -2.20 -24.99
CA THR A 51 9.32 -3.08 -25.71
C THR A 51 9.75 -4.55 -25.61
N PHE A 52 8.81 -5.45 -25.81
CA PHE A 52 9.04 -6.89 -25.92
C PHE A 52 8.88 -7.32 -27.37
N LEU A 53 9.91 -7.93 -27.93
CA LEU A 53 9.84 -8.58 -29.24
C LEU A 53 9.08 -9.89 -29.13
N LEU A 54 8.08 -10.07 -30.00
CA LEU A 54 7.27 -11.27 -30.01
C LEU A 54 7.82 -12.36 -30.96
N GLU A 55 7.29 -13.57 -30.84
CA GLU A 55 7.80 -14.77 -31.52
C GLU A 55 7.75 -14.74 -33.05
N ASP A 56 6.99 -13.80 -33.62
CA ASP A 56 6.95 -13.55 -35.07
C ASP A 56 8.12 -12.68 -35.57
N GLY A 57 8.96 -12.17 -34.68
CA GLY A 57 10.14 -11.36 -34.97
C GLY A 57 9.84 -9.96 -35.50
N ILE A 58 8.58 -9.50 -35.46
CA ILE A 58 8.16 -8.19 -36.00
C ILE A 58 7.22 -7.46 -35.04
N SER A 59 6.31 -8.18 -34.40
CA SER A 59 5.34 -7.59 -33.48
C SER A 59 6.00 -7.23 -32.16
N LEU A 60 5.56 -6.11 -31.59
CA LEU A 60 6.03 -5.62 -30.30
C LEU A 60 4.89 -5.54 -29.28
N GLY A 61 5.23 -5.71 -28.02
CA GLY A 61 4.33 -5.52 -26.90
C GLY A 61 4.92 -4.67 -25.79
N ALA A 62 4.05 -4.11 -24.96
CA ALA A 62 4.39 -3.32 -23.78
C ALA A 62 3.74 -3.93 -22.54
N LEU A 63 4.49 -4.02 -21.44
CA LEU A 63 3.97 -4.40 -20.12
C LEU A 63 3.77 -3.14 -19.27
N PHE A 64 2.74 -3.15 -18.43
CA PHE A 64 2.45 -2.11 -17.46
C PHE A 64 2.11 -2.71 -16.10
N GLU A 65 2.57 -2.06 -15.05
CA GLU A 65 2.05 -2.24 -13.70
C GLU A 65 1.11 -1.08 -13.38
N LEU A 66 -0.12 -1.40 -13.00
CA LEU A 66 -1.18 -0.43 -12.75
C LEU A 66 -1.44 -0.33 -11.25
N THR A 67 -1.56 0.89 -10.75
CA THR A 67 -2.04 1.19 -9.40
C THR A 67 -3.48 1.67 -9.50
N PRO A 68 -4.46 0.84 -9.09
CA PRO A 68 -5.88 1.21 -9.08
C PRO A 68 -6.16 2.48 -8.27
N ALA A 69 -7.24 3.18 -8.60
CA ALA A 69 -7.70 4.31 -7.83
C ALA A 69 -8.29 3.85 -6.48
N GLY A 70 -8.00 4.57 -5.39
CA GLY A 70 -8.56 4.29 -4.07
C GLY A 70 -10.04 4.64 -3.98
N THR A 71 -10.90 3.62 -3.93
CA THR A 71 -12.36 3.74 -3.99
C THR A 71 -13.08 3.52 -2.66
N GLU A 72 -12.34 3.20 -1.60
CA GLU A 72 -12.89 3.00 -0.25
C GLU A 72 -13.64 4.25 0.24
N ALA A 73 -14.88 4.06 0.72
CA ALA A 73 -15.75 5.12 1.25
C ALA A 73 -15.99 6.31 0.29
N ARG A 74 -15.81 6.11 -1.02
CA ARG A 74 -16.13 7.14 -2.03
C ARG A 74 -17.63 7.20 -2.32
N THR A 75 -18.09 8.36 -2.80
CA THR A 75 -19.50 8.56 -3.16
C THR A 75 -19.83 7.86 -4.50
N PRO A 76 -21.10 7.52 -4.75
CA PRO A 76 -21.53 6.97 -6.04
C PRO A 76 -21.19 7.87 -7.24
N GLU A 77 -21.21 9.19 -7.06
CA GLU A 77 -20.87 10.16 -8.10
C GLU A 77 -19.39 10.06 -8.48
N PHE A 78 -18.50 9.97 -7.49
CA PHE A 78 -17.07 9.75 -7.73
C PHE A 78 -16.84 8.44 -8.50
N MET A 79 -17.53 7.37 -8.11
CA MET A 79 -17.41 6.07 -8.78
C MET A 79 -17.84 6.16 -10.26
N THR A 80 -18.92 6.89 -10.54
CA THR A 80 -19.42 7.11 -11.91
C THR A 80 -18.43 7.93 -12.73
N GLN A 81 -17.88 9.01 -12.17
CA GLN A 81 -16.86 9.84 -12.84
C GLN A 81 -15.59 9.04 -13.15
N LEU A 82 -15.13 8.22 -12.20
CA LEU A 82 -13.99 7.33 -12.41
C LEU A 82 -14.27 6.32 -13.54
N ARG A 83 -15.46 5.72 -13.57
CA ARG A 83 -15.91 4.82 -14.64
C ARG A 83 -15.88 5.50 -16.00
N ASP A 84 -16.44 6.70 -16.10
CA ASP A 84 -16.48 7.47 -17.34
C ASP A 84 -15.05 7.80 -17.82
N ALA A 85 -14.16 8.19 -16.92
CA ALA A 85 -12.76 8.45 -17.24
C ALA A 85 -12.00 7.20 -17.71
N ILE A 86 -12.23 6.04 -17.07
CA ILE A 86 -11.68 4.74 -17.52
C ILE A 86 -12.22 4.39 -18.91
N GLN A 87 -13.52 4.57 -19.15
CA GLN A 87 -14.13 4.33 -20.45
C GLN A 87 -13.47 5.19 -21.54
N THR A 88 -13.30 6.49 -21.30
CA THR A 88 -12.59 7.40 -22.21
C THR A 88 -11.16 6.96 -22.48
N ALA A 89 -10.42 6.53 -21.44
CA ALA A 89 -9.06 6.02 -21.62
C ALA A 89 -9.01 4.79 -22.54
N LEU A 90 -10.03 3.93 -22.52
CA LEU A 90 -10.12 2.80 -23.44
C LEU A 90 -10.51 3.21 -24.87
N THR A 91 -11.44 4.17 -25.01
CA THR A 91 -12.03 4.49 -26.32
C THR A 91 -11.25 5.50 -27.13
N ASP A 92 -10.48 6.38 -26.48
CA ASP A 92 -9.91 7.56 -27.11
C ASP A 92 -8.38 7.50 -27.17
N ALA A 93 -7.73 6.81 -26.21
CA ALA A 93 -6.28 6.70 -26.18
C ALA A 93 -5.72 5.55 -27.05
N ILE A 94 -6.51 4.48 -27.24
CA ILE A 94 -6.11 3.32 -28.04
C ILE A 94 -6.81 3.43 -29.40
N PRO A 95 -6.05 3.53 -30.52
CA PRO A 95 -6.65 3.73 -31.83
C PRO A 95 -7.34 2.46 -32.33
N GLU A 96 -8.35 2.65 -33.17
CA GLU A 96 -9.07 1.59 -33.86
C GLU A 96 -8.42 1.34 -35.22
N GLU A 97 -7.86 0.14 -35.41
CA GLU A 97 -7.17 -0.26 -36.65
C GLU A 97 -7.95 -1.35 -37.37
N ASP A 98 -8.11 -1.22 -38.70
CA ASP A 98 -8.81 -2.21 -39.54
C ASP A 98 -8.05 -3.55 -39.58
N ASP A 99 -6.75 -3.46 -39.87
CA ASP A 99 -5.83 -4.60 -39.95
C ASP A 99 -4.91 -4.62 -38.72
N ALA A 100 -4.79 -5.80 -38.09
CA ALA A 100 -4.05 -5.99 -36.84
C ALA A 100 -4.53 -5.01 -35.73
N PRO A 101 -5.71 -5.24 -35.13
CA PRO A 101 -6.22 -4.37 -34.06
C PRO A 101 -5.32 -4.41 -32.83
N TRP A 102 -5.34 -3.32 -32.06
CA TRP A 102 -4.71 -3.27 -30.74
C TRP A 102 -5.39 -4.24 -29.77
N VAL A 103 -4.59 -4.97 -29.02
CA VAL A 103 -5.05 -5.87 -27.95
C VAL A 103 -4.55 -5.33 -26.62
N LEU A 104 -5.49 -5.11 -25.71
CA LEU A 104 -5.23 -4.78 -24.32
C LEU A 104 -5.63 -5.99 -23.47
N GLN A 105 -4.66 -6.56 -22.75
CA GLN A 105 -4.95 -7.55 -21.72
C GLN A 105 -4.73 -6.93 -20.34
N VAL A 106 -5.66 -7.11 -19.41
CA VAL A 106 -5.53 -6.62 -18.04
C VAL A 106 -5.69 -7.80 -17.08
N TYR A 107 -4.70 -7.96 -16.20
CA TYR A 107 -4.57 -9.03 -15.24
C TYR A 107 -4.72 -8.49 -13.82
N VAL A 108 -5.37 -9.25 -12.95
CA VAL A 108 -5.37 -8.99 -11.50
C VAL A 108 -5.12 -10.29 -10.75
N GLN A 109 -4.28 -10.19 -9.72
CA GLN A 109 -3.89 -11.28 -8.85
C GLN A 109 -3.58 -10.73 -7.45
N ASP A 110 -4.00 -11.46 -6.43
CA ASP A 110 -3.55 -11.21 -5.06
C ASP A 110 -2.32 -12.10 -4.80
N GLU A 111 -1.15 -11.48 -4.65
CA GLU A 111 0.11 -12.14 -4.37
C GLU A 111 0.28 -12.28 -2.85
N PRO A 112 0.29 -13.49 -2.28
CA PRO A 112 0.37 -13.70 -0.84
C PRO A 112 1.79 -13.57 -0.29
N SER A 113 2.52 -12.55 -0.75
CA SER A 113 3.89 -12.26 -0.34
C SER A 113 4.06 -10.78 -0.03
N LEU A 114 4.76 -10.49 1.06
CA LEU A 114 5.14 -9.14 1.47
C LEU A 114 6.67 -8.97 1.50
N GLN A 115 7.43 -9.83 0.83
CA GLN A 115 8.90 -9.75 0.82
C GLN A 115 9.42 -8.47 0.16
N GLY A 116 8.82 -8.05 -0.95
CA GLY A 116 9.14 -6.77 -1.59
C GLY A 116 8.95 -5.59 -0.62
N PHE A 117 7.82 -5.59 0.10
CA PHE A 117 7.52 -4.58 1.11
C PHE A 117 8.47 -4.66 2.32
N GLN A 118 8.85 -5.87 2.75
CA GLN A 118 9.84 -6.05 3.81
C GLN A 118 11.19 -5.42 3.43
N LYS A 119 11.60 -5.52 2.16
CA LYS A 119 12.81 -4.88 1.65
C LYS A 119 12.69 -3.36 1.69
N GLU A 120 11.57 -2.80 1.24
CA GLU A 120 11.29 -1.35 1.32
C GLU A 120 11.42 -0.82 2.75
N ILE A 121 10.81 -1.49 3.74
CA ILE A 121 10.93 -1.13 5.17
C ILE A 121 12.37 -1.25 5.68
N THR A 122 13.11 -2.26 5.22
CA THR A 122 14.49 -2.48 5.65
C THR A 122 15.40 -1.37 5.15
N ASP A 123 15.11 -0.84 3.97
CA ASP A 123 15.92 0.18 3.31
C ASP A 123 15.58 1.62 3.71
N TYR A 124 14.36 1.86 4.19
CA TYR A 124 13.82 3.19 4.51
C TYR A 124 14.46 3.99 5.66
N PRO A 125 14.92 3.40 6.78
CA PRO A 125 15.42 4.16 7.91
C PRO A 125 16.53 5.14 7.54
N GLN A 126 16.53 6.33 8.15
CA GLN A 126 17.58 7.32 7.89
C GLN A 126 18.97 6.79 8.30
N LEU A 127 20.02 7.36 7.71
CA LEU A 127 21.39 6.87 7.87
C LEU A 127 21.84 6.73 9.34
N SER A 128 21.44 7.66 10.20
CA SER A 128 21.76 7.64 11.64
C SER A 128 21.03 6.54 12.42
N ALA A 129 19.86 6.08 11.94
CA ALA A 129 19.05 5.04 12.57
C ALA A 129 19.34 3.64 11.99
N LYS A 130 19.64 3.54 10.69
CA LYS A 130 19.72 2.28 9.92
C LYS A 130 20.58 1.18 10.55
N LYS A 131 21.67 1.53 11.22
CA LYS A 131 22.62 0.58 11.85
C LYS A 131 22.49 0.47 13.37
N THR A 132 21.45 1.03 13.98
CA THR A 132 21.27 0.97 15.44
C THR A 132 20.80 -0.42 15.90
N GLN A 133 21.01 -0.72 17.19
CA GLN A 133 20.50 -1.95 17.79
C GLN A 133 18.96 -1.99 17.75
N PHE A 134 18.31 -0.87 18.07
CA PHE A 134 16.86 -0.78 18.08
C PHE A 134 16.25 -0.99 16.68
N THR A 135 16.81 -0.37 15.63
CA THR A 135 16.32 -0.57 14.26
C THR A 135 16.44 -2.03 13.82
N ARG A 136 17.55 -2.72 14.13
CA ARG A 136 17.68 -4.17 13.85
C ARG A 136 16.66 -5.02 14.62
N HIS A 137 16.42 -4.69 15.89
CA HIS A 137 15.40 -5.35 16.71
C HIS A 137 14.01 -5.19 16.07
N TYR A 138 13.63 -3.96 15.73
CA TYR A 138 12.36 -3.64 15.09
C TYR A 138 12.20 -4.37 13.75
N GLN A 139 13.22 -4.35 12.87
CA GLN A 139 13.19 -5.04 11.58
C GLN A 139 13.00 -6.56 11.74
N SER A 140 13.65 -7.19 12.71
CA SER A 140 13.48 -8.62 13.02
C SER A 140 12.07 -8.94 13.56
N MET A 141 11.54 -8.09 14.44
CA MET A 141 10.17 -8.20 14.93
C MET A 141 9.16 -8.07 13.78
N PHE A 142 9.33 -7.04 12.95
CA PHE A 142 8.41 -6.75 11.86
C PHE A 142 8.48 -7.81 10.76
N SER A 143 9.66 -8.33 10.42
CA SER A 143 9.81 -9.47 9.50
C SER A 143 9.03 -10.71 9.96
N ARG A 144 9.12 -11.06 11.25
CA ARG A 144 8.32 -12.16 11.83
C ARG A 144 6.82 -11.87 11.79
N HIS A 145 6.43 -10.61 11.99
CA HIS A 145 5.04 -10.20 11.85
C HIS A 145 4.54 -10.40 10.41
N LEU A 146 5.29 -9.91 9.42
CA LEU A 146 4.96 -10.07 8.00
C LEU A 146 4.82 -11.55 7.61
N ALA A 147 5.77 -12.40 8.02
CA ALA A 147 5.69 -13.85 7.79
C ALA A 147 4.45 -14.50 8.44
N ARG A 148 4.01 -14.00 9.60
CA ARG A 148 2.83 -14.52 10.29
C ARG A 148 1.53 -14.14 9.59
N ILE A 149 1.45 -12.94 9.01
CA ILE A 149 0.22 -12.46 8.35
C ILE A 149 0.07 -12.99 6.92
N THR A 150 1.15 -13.38 6.25
CA THR A 150 1.14 -13.91 4.87
C THR A 150 0.91 -15.43 4.79
N ARG A 151 0.90 -16.13 5.95
CA ARG A 151 0.70 -17.59 6.00
C ARG A 151 -0.59 -18.05 5.29
N PRO A 152 -0.64 -19.27 4.73
CA PRO A 152 -1.87 -19.83 4.16
C PRO A 152 -3.05 -19.76 5.13
N GLY A 153 -4.23 -19.34 4.64
CA GLY A 153 -5.42 -19.12 5.48
C GLY A 153 -5.42 -17.84 6.32
N GLY A 154 -4.37 -17.01 6.26
CA GLY A 154 -4.31 -15.70 6.91
C GLY A 154 -4.10 -15.72 8.42
N LEU A 155 -4.24 -14.54 9.04
CA LEU A 155 -4.07 -14.35 10.48
C LEU A 155 -5.34 -14.72 11.26
N PHE A 156 -6.49 -14.22 10.82
CA PHE A 156 -7.80 -14.44 11.43
C PHE A 156 -8.93 -14.31 10.39
N GLU A 157 -10.14 -14.74 10.74
CA GLU A 157 -11.35 -14.53 9.94
C GLU A 157 -12.02 -13.21 10.39
N ASP A 158 -12.13 -12.25 9.49
CA ASP A 158 -12.81 -10.98 9.76
C ASP A 158 -14.32 -11.14 9.58
N LYS A 159 -15.00 -11.49 10.67
CA LYS A 159 -16.46 -11.65 10.70
C LYS A 159 -17.22 -10.34 10.76
N ALA A 160 -16.55 -9.24 11.09
CA ALA A 160 -17.17 -7.96 11.39
C ALA A 160 -17.35 -7.09 10.13
N VAL A 161 -16.38 -7.11 9.20
CA VAL A 161 -16.42 -6.23 8.02
C VAL A 161 -16.51 -7.05 6.73
N THR A 162 -15.53 -7.90 6.44
CA THR A 162 -15.42 -8.53 5.10
C THR A 162 -16.10 -9.90 5.00
N GLY A 163 -16.21 -10.63 6.11
CA GLY A 163 -16.63 -12.03 6.14
C GLY A 163 -15.60 -12.97 5.48
N THR A 164 -14.32 -12.60 5.45
CA THR A 164 -13.24 -13.34 4.77
C THR A 164 -12.01 -13.52 5.65
N HIS A 165 -11.07 -14.36 5.21
CA HIS A 165 -9.78 -14.50 5.87
C HIS A 165 -8.92 -13.25 5.65
N TRP A 166 -8.51 -12.60 6.73
CA TRP A 166 -7.56 -11.48 6.67
C TRP A 166 -6.14 -12.04 6.54
N ARG A 167 -5.51 -11.81 5.39
CA ARG A 167 -4.18 -12.34 5.04
C ARG A 167 -3.35 -11.26 4.37
N GLY A 168 -2.16 -10.99 4.90
CA GLY A 168 -1.20 -10.07 4.29
C GLY A 168 -0.87 -10.49 2.86
N GLN A 169 -1.11 -9.60 1.91
CA GLN A 169 -0.94 -9.84 0.47
C GLN A 169 -0.84 -8.52 -0.29
N VAL A 170 -0.49 -8.59 -1.58
CA VAL A 170 -0.48 -7.44 -2.48
C VAL A 170 -1.34 -7.74 -3.69
N ARG A 171 -2.37 -6.93 -3.91
CA ARG A 171 -3.12 -6.90 -5.17
C ARG A 171 -2.25 -6.25 -6.23
N ARG A 172 -1.87 -7.04 -7.24
CA ARG A 172 -1.14 -6.59 -8.41
C ARG A 172 -2.09 -6.53 -9.60
N VAL A 173 -2.10 -5.40 -10.27
CA VAL A 173 -2.80 -5.21 -11.54
C VAL A 173 -1.77 -4.97 -12.61
N ARG A 174 -1.77 -5.81 -13.64
CA ARG A 174 -0.82 -5.73 -14.75
C ARG A 174 -1.60 -5.57 -16.04
N ALA A 175 -1.03 -4.90 -17.02
CA ALA A 175 -1.62 -4.84 -18.35
C ALA A 175 -0.58 -5.04 -19.44
N THR A 176 -0.99 -5.61 -20.55
CA THR A 176 -0.17 -5.65 -21.77
C THR A 176 -0.91 -5.01 -22.92
N LEU A 177 -0.22 -4.15 -23.65
CA LEU A 177 -0.70 -3.53 -24.88
C LEU A 177 0.20 -3.97 -26.02
N TYR A 178 -0.38 -4.56 -27.06
CA TYR A 178 0.38 -5.07 -28.20
C TYR A 178 -0.50 -5.19 -29.44
N ARG A 179 0.14 -5.48 -30.57
CA ARG A 179 -0.53 -5.67 -31.86
C ARG A 179 0.19 -6.75 -32.66
N ARG A 180 -0.57 -7.71 -33.19
CA ARG A 180 -0.06 -8.83 -34.00
C ARG A 180 0.00 -8.45 -35.48
N LEU A 181 1.18 -8.07 -35.96
CA LEU A 181 1.41 -7.63 -37.32
C LEU A 181 1.48 -8.80 -38.30
N LYS A 182 0.80 -8.67 -39.44
CA LYS A 182 0.90 -9.60 -40.58
C LYS A 182 1.22 -8.81 -41.83
N PRO A 183 2.50 -8.46 -42.07
CA PRO A 183 2.88 -7.60 -43.18
C PRO A 183 2.43 -8.23 -44.51
N ARG A 184 1.52 -7.55 -45.21
CA ARG A 184 1.12 -7.88 -46.58
C ARG A 184 1.92 -6.97 -47.52
N GLY A 185 3.16 -7.36 -47.82
CA GLY A 185 4.07 -6.58 -48.68
C GLY A 185 5.39 -6.25 -47.98
N LYS A 186 5.83 -5.00 -48.07
CA LYS A 186 7.06 -4.57 -47.37
C LYS A 186 6.81 -4.58 -45.86
N SER A 187 7.65 -5.30 -45.12
CA SER A 187 7.62 -5.27 -43.66
C SER A 187 7.87 -3.84 -43.16
N PRO A 188 7.11 -3.38 -42.14
CA PRO A 188 7.43 -2.10 -41.50
C PRO A 188 8.83 -2.17 -40.91
N SER A 189 9.50 -1.03 -40.83
CA SER A 189 10.77 -0.94 -40.11
C SER A 189 10.54 -1.10 -38.60
N ALA A 190 11.55 -1.60 -37.88
CA ALA A 190 11.47 -1.76 -36.42
C ALA A 190 11.10 -0.43 -35.73
N ILE A 191 11.74 0.67 -36.14
CA ILE A 191 11.50 2.02 -35.65
C ILE A 191 10.03 2.43 -35.78
N GLU A 192 9.40 2.20 -36.93
CA GLU A 192 7.98 2.53 -37.15
C GLU A 192 7.05 1.75 -36.20
N VAL A 193 7.36 0.48 -35.93
CA VAL A 193 6.57 -0.37 -35.01
C VAL A 193 6.76 0.06 -33.56
N GLU A 194 7.99 0.36 -33.18
CA GLU A 194 8.36 0.87 -31.85
C GLU A 194 7.69 2.21 -31.54
N GLU A 195 7.81 3.18 -32.45
CA GLU A 195 7.19 4.51 -32.32
C GLU A 195 5.66 4.39 -32.20
N ALA A 196 5.03 3.57 -33.04
CA ALA A 196 3.59 3.35 -32.98
C ALA A 196 3.13 2.78 -31.61
N LEU A 197 3.85 1.79 -31.08
CA LEU A 197 3.57 1.22 -29.75
C LEU A 197 3.78 2.25 -28.64
N ASN A 198 4.88 3.00 -28.70
CA ASN A 198 5.21 3.97 -27.67
C ASN A 198 4.26 5.17 -27.66
N ASP A 199 3.83 5.66 -28.82
CA ASP A 199 2.83 6.72 -28.93
C ASP A 199 1.50 6.34 -28.28
N VAL A 200 0.99 5.14 -28.58
CA VAL A 200 -0.27 4.66 -27.99
C VAL A 200 -0.11 4.45 -26.49
N ALA A 201 1.01 3.86 -26.06
CA ALA A 201 1.29 3.67 -24.64
C ALA A 201 1.36 4.99 -23.86
N ILE A 202 2.03 6.01 -24.40
CA ILE A 202 2.12 7.34 -23.76
C ILE A 202 0.73 7.95 -23.62
N LYS A 203 -0.08 7.93 -24.69
CA LYS A 203 -1.46 8.44 -24.66
C LYS A 203 -2.32 7.70 -23.64
N TRP A 204 -2.22 6.37 -23.60
CA TRP A 204 -3.00 5.55 -22.67
C TRP A 204 -2.60 5.77 -21.21
N VAL A 205 -1.30 5.84 -20.92
CA VAL A 205 -0.78 6.17 -19.57
C VAL A 205 -1.25 7.56 -19.13
N ALA A 206 -1.21 8.57 -20.02
CA ALA A 206 -1.70 9.91 -19.72
C ALA A 206 -3.22 9.93 -19.45
N ALA A 207 -4.00 9.17 -20.22
CA ALA A 207 -5.45 9.05 -20.03
C ALA A 207 -5.81 8.31 -18.72
N LEU A 208 -5.02 7.31 -18.31
CA LEU A 208 -5.18 6.68 -16.99
C LEU A 208 -4.82 7.63 -15.84
N ALA A 209 -3.74 8.40 -16.00
CA ALA A 209 -3.29 9.36 -14.99
C ALA A 209 -4.35 10.44 -14.71
N SER A 210 -5.06 10.92 -15.74
CA SER A 210 -6.17 11.87 -15.56
C SER A 210 -7.37 11.29 -14.80
N ALA A 211 -7.54 9.96 -14.84
CA ALA A 211 -8.51 9.22 -14.04
C ALA A 211 -8.02 8.91 -12.60
N GLY A 212 -6.82 9.34 -12.22
CA GLY A 212 -6.21 9.04 -10.92
C GLY A 212 -5.64 7.63 -10.80
N ILE A 213 -5.42 6.94 -11.94
CA ILE A 213 -4.82 5.61 -12.00
C ILE A 213 -3.37 5.78 -12.43
N ARG A 214 -2.42 5.33 -11.59
CA ARG A 214 -0.99 5.38 -11.96
C ARG A 214 -0.62 4.17 -12.78
N ALA A 215 0.14 4.36 -13.85
CA ALA A 215 0.67 3.29 -14.68
C ALA A 215 2.18 3.44 -14.81
N ARG A 216 2.91 2.36 -14.51
CA ARG A 216 4.36 2.27 -14.70
C ARG A 216 4.65 1.34 -15.86
N ARG A 217 5.47 1.77 -16.82
CA ARG A 217 5.97 0.89 -17.89
C ARG A 217 6.87 -0.19 -17.27
N GLY A 218 6.56 -1.45 -17.55
CA GLY A 218 7.29 -2.62 -17.07
C GLY A 218 8.57 -2.86 -17.87
N THR A 219 9.48 -3.62 -17.25
CA THR A 219 10.78 -4.03 -17.78
C THR A 219 10.84 -5.54 -18.04
N GLY A 220 11.88 -6.01 -18.73
CA GLY A 220 12.16 -7.44 -18.90
C GLY A 220 12.21 -8.18 -17.56
N LYS A 221 12.81 -7.56 -16.56
CA LYS A 221 12.79 -8.03 -15.17
C LYS A 221 11.36 -8.19 -14.65
N ASP A 222 10.49 -7.19 -14.78
CA ASP A 222 9.11 -7.26 -14.28
C ASP A 222 8.31 -8.42 -14.89
N LEU A 223 8.48 -8.70 -16.18
CA LEU A 223 7.85 -9.85 -16.84
C LEU A 223 8.45 -11.16 -16.34
N TYR A 224 9.78 -11.24 -16.23
CA TYR A 224 10.51 -12.40 -15.76
C TYR A 224 10.10 -12.79 -14.34
N GLU A 225 10.13 -11.87 -13.38
CA GLU A 225 9.79 -12.18 -11.98
C GLU A 225 8.33 -12.64 -11.84
N TRP A 226 7.43 -12.09 -12.67
CA TRP A 226 6.02 -12.49 -12.67
C TRP A 226 5.82 -13.90 -13.22
N LEU A 227 6.34 -14.18 -14.43
CA LEU A 227 6.09 -15.44 -15.13
C LEU A 227 6.96 -16.60 -14.62
N LEU A 228 8.16 -16.32 -14.10
CA LEU A 228 8.99 -17.34 -13.46
C LEU A 228 8.24 -17.95 -12.26
N LYS A 229 7.63 -17.12 -11.40
CA LYS A 229 6.83 -17.61 -10.27
C LYS A 229 5.52 -18.28 -10.70
N TRP A 230 4.94 -17.84 -11.82
CA TRP A 230 3.75 -18.47 -12.39
C TRP A 230 4.05 -19.90 -12.83
N PHE A 231 5.10 -20.10 -13.62
CA PHE A 231 5.45 -21.40 -14.19
C PHE A 231 6.27 -22.30 -13.27
N ASN A 232 6.82 -21.75 -12.18
CA ASN A 232 7.50 -22.50 -11.13
C ASN A 232 6.83 -22.21 -9.76
N PRO A 233 5.59 -22.70 -9.56
CA PRO A 233 4.79 -22.40 -8.37
C PRO A 233 5.19 -23.19 -7.11
N ALA A 234 6.00 -24.23 -7.24
CA ALA A 234 6.52 -25.05 -6.14
C ALA A 234 7.92 -25.60 -6.50
N PRO A 235 8.91 -24.72 -6.71
CA PRO A 235 10.19 -25.11 -7.28
C PRO A 235 10.99 -25.97 -6.30
N GLU A 236 11.34 -27.20 -6.70
CA GLU A 236 12.08 -28.14 -5.84
C GLU A 236 13.44 -27.57 -5.40
N ILE A 237 14.11 -26.83 -6.29
CA ILE A 237 15.41 -26.20 -6.01
C ILE A 237 15.35 -25.13 -4.90
N ALA A 238 14.16 -24.61 -4.58
CA ALA A 238 13.94 -23.60 -3.55
C ALA A 238 13.04 -24.10 -2.41
N ASP A 239 13.05 -25.42 -2.14
CA ASP A 239 12.22 -26.07 -1.12
C ASP A 239 10.71 -25.81 -1.29
N GLY A 240 10.26 -25.61 -2.53
CA GLY A 240 8.86 -25.31 -2.85
C GLY A 240 8.45 -23.85 -2.61
N ASP A 241 9.39 -22.93 -2.34
CA ASP A 241 9.13 -21.50 -2.11
C ASP A 241 9.49 -20.66 -3.36
N PRO A 242 8.48 -20.14 -4.10
CA PRO A 242 8.71 -19.32 -5.30
C PRO A 242 9.41 -17.99 -5.01
N ASP A 243 9.36 -17.48 -3.78
CA ASP A 243 10.03 -16.21 -3.49
C ASP A 243 11.55 -16.38 -3.36
N LYS A 244 12.00 -17.48 -2.76
CA LYS A 244 13.42 -17.84 -2.72
C LYS A 244 14.00 -18.13 -4.10
N LEU A 245 13.14 -18.51 -5.06
CA LEU A 245 13.57 -18.78 -6.42
C LEU A 245 14.30 -17.59 -7.06
N MET A 246 13.92 -16.37 -6.70
CA MET A 246 14.51 -15.15 -7.24
C MET A 246 15.98 -14.95 -6.82
N GLU A 247 16.41 -15.57 -5.71
CA GLU A 247 17.81 -15.55 -5.27
C GLU A 247 18.66 -16.56 -6.04
N ILE A 248 18.06 -17.66 -6.49
CA ILE A 248 18.72 -18.77 -7.18
C ILE A 248 18.77 -18.55 -8.70
N ALA A 249 17.67 -18.07 -9.27
CA ALA A 249 17.50 -17.75 -10.68
C ALA A 249 17.11 -16.26 -10.84
N PRO A 250 18.04 -15.33 -10.56
CA PRO A 250 17.78 -13.91 -10.76
C PRO A 250 17.66 -13.59 -12.26
N TYR A 251 17.01 -12.47 -12.57
CA TYR A 251 16.98 -11.93 -13.93
C TYR A 251 18.43 -11.70 -14.42
N PRO A 252 18.81 -12.22 -15.61
CA PRO A 252 20.20 -12.17 -16.09
C PRO A 252 20.69 -10.76 -16.43
N GLY A 253 19.79 -9.77 -16.50
CA GLY A 253 20.08 -8.42 -16.98
C GLY A 253 19.72 -8.27 -18.46
N ASP A 254 19.93 -7.05 -18.97
CA ASP A 254 19.61 -6.68 -20.36
C ASP A 254 20.89 -6.50 -21.23
N GLU A 255 22.08 -6.62 -20.63
CA GLU A 255 23.38 -6.42 -21.28
C GLU A 255 24.18 -7.73 -21.36
N ASP A 256 25.06 -7.86 -22.36
CA ASP A 256 25.99 -8.99 -22.55
C ASP A 256 25.33 -10.40 -22.51
N LEU A 257 24.12 -10.51 -23.08
CA LEU A 257 23.38 -11.77 -23.16
C LEU A 257 24.06 -12.77 -24.13
N PRO A 258 24.02 -14.08 -23.84
CA PRO A 258 24.62 -15.09 -24.70
C PRO A 258 23.92 -15.17 -26.06
N PHE A 259 24.68 -15.51 -27.11
CA PHE A 259 24.09 -15.74 -28.44
C PHE A 259 22.98 -16.81 -28.39
N GLY A 260 21.84 -16.52 -29.02
CA GLY A 260 20.66 -17.39 -28.98
C GLY A 260 19.84 -17.25 -27.69
N TYR A 261 19.99 -16.14 -26.96
CA TYR A 261 19.13 -15.81 -25.83
C TYR A 261 17.65 -15.79 -26.26
N ASP A 262 16.84 -16.48 -25.48
CA ASP A 262 15.38 -16.50 -25.60
C ASP A 262 14.79 -16.33 -24.19
N LEU A 263 14.01 -15.27 -24.00
CA LEU A 263 13.39 -14.95 -22.72
C LEU A 263 12.43 -16.05 -22.26
N ALA A 264 11.65 -16.65 -23.17
CA ALA A 264 10.68 -17.68 -22.85
C ALA A 264 11.34 -18.97 -22.34
N GLU A 265 12.49 -19.36 -22.89
CA GLU A 265 13.23 -20.56 -22.44
C GLU A 265 13.75 -20.43 -20.99
N ARG A 266 13.82 -19.22 -20.44
CA ARG A 266 14.28 -18.95 -19.06
C ARG A 266 13.17 -19.04 -18.01
N LEU A 267 11.90 -19.17 -18.43
CA LEU A 267 10.75 -19.08 -17.52
C LEU A 267 10.35 -20.42 -16.91
N THR A 268 10.84 -21.55 -17.42
CA THR A 268 10.52 -22.89 -16.92
C THR A 268 11.78 -23.62 -16.46
N LEU A 269 11.86 -23.97 -15.17
CA LEU A 269 12.97 -24.72 -14.60
C LEU A 269 12.67 -26.22 -14.51
N THR A 270 11.39 -26.58 -14.43
CA THR A 270 10.89 -27.95 -14.56
C THR A 270 10.08 -28.10 -15.84
N MET A 271 9.96 -29.33 -16.37
CA MET A 271 9.22 -29.58 -17.61
C MET A 271 7.71 -29.54 -17.37
N PRO A 272 6.96 -28.57 -17.93
CA PRO A 272 5.52 -28.53 -17.82
C PRO A 272 4.87 -29.70 -18.55
N LYS A 273 3.67 -30.10 -18.10
CA LYS A 273 2.90 -31.18 -18.74
C LYS A 273 1.46 -30.75 -18.96
N SER A 274 0.87 -31.13 -20.08
CA SER A 274 -0.57 -31.04 -20.30
C SER A 274 -1.21 -32.42 -20.25
N ASP A 275 -2.44 -32.48 -19.75
CA ASP A 275 -3.28 -33.68 -19.81
C ASP A 275 -4.65 -33.33 -20.41
N ASN A 276 -4.96 -33.96 -21.54
CA ASN A 276 -6.21 -33.76 -22.25
C ASN A 276 -7.40 -34.41 -21.54
N ALA A 277 -7.20 -35.49 -20.79
CA ALA A 277 -8.30 -36.19 -20.12
C ALA A 277 -8.87 -35.37 -18.95
N SER A 278 -7.99 -34.71 -18.19
CA SER A 278 -8.39 -33.79 -17.12
C SER A 278 -8.51 -32.32 -17.57
N ALA A 279 -8.08 -32.00 -18.79
CA ALA A 279 -8.00 -30.63 -19.32
C ALA A 279 -7.16 -29.71 -18.43
N THR A 280 -5.98 -30.18 -18.00
CA THR A 280 -5.10 -29.48 -17.06
C THR A 280 -3.69 -29.29 -17.60
N TRP A 281 -3.07 -28.19 -17.17
CA TRP A 281 -1.63 -27.96 -17.23
C TRP A 281 -1.00 -28.24 -15.86
N TRP A 282 0.22 -28.76 -15.83
CA TRP A 282 0.95 -29.10 -14.62
C TRP A 282 2.28 -28.38 -14.61
N PHE A 283 2.50 -27.61 -13.55
CA PHE A 283 3.74 -26.86 -13.27
C PHE A 283 4.20 -27.24 -11.86
N ASP A 284 5.45 -27.70 -11.71
CA ASP A 284 5.97 -28.25 -10.44
C ASP A 284 5.06 -29.30 -9.77
N GLY A 285 4.37 -30.12 -10.57
CA GLY A 285 3.44 -31.12 -10.07
C GLY A 285 2.12 -30.56 -9.53
N LEU A 286 1.86 -29.26 -9.66
CA LEU A 286 0.60 -28.62 -9.29
C LEU A 286 -0.33 -28.48 -10.51
N PRO A 287 -1.58 -28.99 -10.45
CA PRO A 287 -2.51 -28.90 -11.56
C PRO A 287 -3.15 -27.51 -11.64
N HIS A 288 -3.18 -26.99 -12.86
CA HIS A 288 -3.75 -25.70 -13.25
C HIS A 288 -4.82 -25.91 -14.31
N SER A 289 -5.83 -25.04 -14.28
CA SER A 289 -6.84 -24.93 -15.31
C SER A 289 -7.22 -23.47 -15.53
N ILE A 290 -8.06 -23.22 -16.52
CA ILE A 290 -8.61 -21.91 -16.81
C ILE A 290 -10.12 -22.01 -17.01
N VAL A 291 -10.86 -21.11 -16.37
CA VAL A 291 -12.32 -20.99 -16.53
C VAL A 291 -12.61 -19.77 -17.37
N THR A 292 -13.28 -19.97 -18.51
CA THR A 292 -13.67 -18.87 -19.41
C THR A 292 -15.10 -18.42 -19.12
N VAL A 293 -15.37 -17.12 -19.23
CA VAL A 293 -16.72 -16.56 -19.08
C VAL A 293 -17.40 -16.53 -20.45
N GLN A 294 -18.56 -17.21 -20.56
CA GLN A 294 -19.36 -17.29 -21.78
C GLN A 294 -20.02 -15.95 -22.14
N GLY A 295 -20.45 -15.20 -21.12
CA GLY A 295 -21.19 -13.96 -21.26
C GLY A 295 -21.63 -13.38 -19.92
N LEU A 296 -22.21 -12.18 -20.00
CA LEU A 296 -22.77 -11.46 -18.86
C LEU A 296 -24.27 -11.72 -18.78
N ARG A 297 -24.78 -12.13 -17.61
CA ARG A 297 -26.22 -12.36 -17.36
C ARG A 297 -26.97 -11.09 -16.98
N ARG A 298 -26.24 -10.05 -16.58
CA ARG A 298 -26.75 -8.71 -16.24
C ARG A 298 -25.66 -7.67 -16.49
N ALA A 299 -26.04 -6.40 -16.59
CA ALA A 299 -25.07 -5.32 -16.69
C ALA A 299 -24.17 -5.30 -15.43
N PRO A 300 -22.84 -5.23 -15.58
CA PRO A 300 -21.93 -5.16 -14.46
C PRO A 300 -22.03 -3.79 -13.80
N GLU A 301 -22.07 -3.76 -12.47
CA GLU A 301 -21.96 -2.53 -11.68
C GLU A 301 -20.54 -1.94 -11.71
N VAL A 302 -20.40 -0.65 -11.39
CA VAL A 302 -19.11 0.04 -11.36
C VAL A 302 -18.15 -0.64 -10.38
N GLY A 303 -16.93 -0.96 -10.84
CA GLY A 303 -15.93 -1.67 -10.05
C GLY A 303 -16.33 -3.09 -9.67
N HIS A 304 -17.07 -3.77 -10.55
CA HIS A 304 -17.72 -5.05 -10.30
C HIS A 304 -16.84 -6.10 -9.63
N MET A 305 -15.57 -6.18 -10.07
CA MET A 305 -14.61 -7.19 -9.62
C MET A 305 -13.85 -6.74 -8.38
N THR A 306 -13.29 -5.53 -8.39
CA THR A 306 -12.23 -5.13 -7.43
C THR A 306 -12.62 -4.01 -6.47
N ALA A 307 -13.74 -3.30 -6.68
CA ALA A 307 -14.23 -2.31 -5.72
C ALA A 307 -14.89 -2.96 -4.51
N GLU A 308 -14.79 -2.32 -3.35
CA GLU A 308 -15.55 -2.72 -2.16
C GLU A 308 -17.03 -2.41 -2.36
N ARG A 309 -17.89 -3.43 -2.20
CA ARG A 309 -19.34 -3.31 -2.33
C ARG A 309 -20.02 -3.93 -1.12
N GLN A 310 -21.13 -3.33 -0.70
CA GLN A 310 -21.97 -3.87 0.37
C GLN A 310 -22.69 -5.12 -0.17
N ALA A 311 -22.58 -6.23 0.54
CA ALA A 311 -23.32 -7.45 0.27
C ALA A 311 -23.79 -8.08 1.59
N GLY A 312 -25.07 -7.90 1.90
CA GLY A 312 -25.61 -8.21 3.23
C GLY A 312 -24.98 -7.30 4.29
N ASP A 313 -24.52 -7.90 5.38
CA ASP A 313 -23.83 -7.19 6.47
C ASP A 313 -22.33 -6.97 6.21
N HIS A 314 -21.80 -7.51 5.11
CA HIS A 314 -20.36 -7.44 4.80
C HIS A 314 -20.05 -6.43 3.69
N VAL A 315 -18.84 -5.89 3.72
CA VAL A 315 -18.25 -5.02 2.70
C VAL A 315 -16.95 -5.64 2.21
N PHE A 316 -16.90 -6.05 0.95
CA PHE A 316 -15.74 -6.70 0.35
C PHE A 316 -15.69 -6.48 -1.16
N SER A 317 -14.54 -6.74 -1.78
CA SER A 317 -14.41 -6.88 -3.23
C SER A 317 -14.71 -8.32 -3.63
N LEU A 318 -15.45 -8.52 -4.72
CA LEU A 318 -15.74 -9.88 -5.23
C LEU A 318 -14.45 -10.71 -5.41
N PHE A 319 -13.37 -10.05 -5.83
CA PHE A 319 -12.06 -10.68 -6.01
C PHE A 319 -11.48 -11.25 -4.69
N ASP A 320 -11.75 -10.63 -3.54
CA ASP A 320 -11.27 -11.09 -2.23
C ASP A 320 -11.80 -12.50 -1.85
N ARG A 321 -12.90 -12.95 -2.47
CA ARG A 321 -13.54 -14.24 -2.17
C ARG A 321 -13.16 -15.35 -3.14
N LEU A 322 -12.42 -15.03 -4.20
CA LEU A 322 -11.98 -16.04 -5.16
C LEU A 322 -10.99 -17.01 -4.49
N PRO A 323 -10.87 -18.25 -5.00
CA PRO A 323 -9.88 -19.20 -4.49
C PRO A 323 -8.46 -18.62 -4.50
N GLU A 324 -7.62 -19.03 -3.55
CA GLU A 324 -6.22 -18.60 -3.50
C GLU A 324 -5.50 -18.87 -4.83
N HIS A 325 -4.59 -17.97 -5.20
CA HIS A 325 -3.83 -18.02 -6.46
C HIS A 325 -4.66 -17.87 -7.75
N THR A 326 -5.92 -17.45 -7.65
CA THR A 326 -6.70 -17.09 -8.84
C THR A 326 -6.09 -15.87 -9.53
N VAL A 327 -5.94 -15.94 -10.86
CA VAL A 327 -5.57 -14.80 -11.70
C VAL A 327 -6.70 -14.55 -12.68
N MET A 328 -7.28 -13.35 -12.66
CA MET A 328 -8.25 -12.94 -13.67
C MET A 328 -7.54 -12.21 -14.79
N VAL A 329 -7.97 -12.47 -16.02
CA VAL A 329 -7.54 -11.76 -17.23
C VAL A 329 -8.75 -11.30 -18.03
N MET A 330 -8.70 -10.06 -18.51
CA MET A 330 -9.60 -9.50 -19.50
C MET A 330 -8.81 -9.19 -20.76
N THR A 331 -9.21 -9.77 -21.90
CA THR A 331 -8.61 -9.49 -23.22
C THR A 331 -9.58 -8.68 -24.05
N LEU A 332 -9.28 -7.39 -24.25
CA LEU A 332 -10.03 -6.45 -25.06
C LEU A 332 -9.37 -6.29 -26.43
N THR A 333 -10.14 -6.42 -27.51
CA THR A 333 -9.68 -6.12 -28.87
C THR A 333 -10.31 -4.81 -29.35
N VAL A 334 -9.48 -3.79 -29.59
CA VAL A 334 -9.96 -2.47 -30.02
C VAL A 334 -10.14 -2.48 -31.54
N LYS A 335 -11.41 -2.57 -31.98
CA LYS A 335 -11.79 -2.67 -33.39
C LYS A 335 -12.60 -1.47 -33.87
N PRO A 336 -12.46 -1.09 -35.16
CA PRO A 336 -13.30 -0.10 -35.80
C PRO A 336 -14.79 -0.39 -35.64
N GLN A 337 -15.53 0.62 -35.19
CA GLN A 337 -16.97 0.47 -34.90
C GLN A 337 -17.83 0.21 -36.14
N ASP A 338 -17.36 0.56 -37.35
CA ASP A 338 -18.10 0.36 -38.59
C ASP A 338 -18.37 -1.11 -38.90
N PHE A 339 -17.41 -2.00 -38.62
CA PHE A 339 -17.64 -3.45 -38.76
C PHE A 339 -18.73 -3.94 -37.82
N THR A 340 -18.71 -3.46 -36.57
CA THR A 340 -19.69 -3.84 -35.55
C THR A 340 -21.07 -3.29 -35.91
N ARG A 341 -21.16 -2.04 -36.38
CA ARG A 341 -22.41 -1.43 -36.88
C ARG A 341 -22.98 -2.20 -38.06
N ASN A 342 -22.15 -2.55 -39.03
CA ASN A 342 -22.57 -3.34 -40.19
C ASN A 342 -23.11 -4.71 -39.78
N HIS A 343 -22.48 -5.37 -38.81
CA HIS A 343 -22.96 -6.63 -38.26
C HIS A 343 -24.32 -6.46 -37.56
N ILE A 344 -24.49 -5.45 -36.71
CA ILE A 344 -25.77 -5.16 -36.04
C ILE A 344 -26.86 -4.84 -37.06
N ALA A 345 -26.56 -4.05 -38.09
CA ALA A 345 -27.49 -3.74 -39.16
C ALA A 345 -27.90 -4.99 -39.96
N GLN A 346 -26.98 -5.95 -40.16
CA GLN A 346 -27.31 -7.24 -40.75
C GLN A 346 -28.24 -8.06 -39.85
N VAL A 347 -27.97 -8.13 -38.54
CA VAL A 347 -28.85 -8.79 -37.56
C VAL A 347 -30.25 -8.19 -37.58
N LYS A 348 -30.34 -6.85 -37.56
CA LYS A 348 -31.61 -6.11 -37.65
C LYS A 348 -32.37 -6.41 -38.95
N ARG A 349 -31.68 -6.49 -40.09
CA ARG A 349 -32.28 -6.85 -41.38
C ARG A 349 -32.69 -8.31 -41.47
N ALA A 350 -32.00 -9.20 -40.76
CA ALA A 350 -32.29 -10.64 -40.74
C ALA A 350 -33.45 -11.00 -39.80
N ALA A 351 -33.77 -10.14 -38.83
CA ALA A 351 -34.96 -10.24 -37.98
C ALA A 351 -36.24 -9.90 -38.75
N VAL A 352 -36.59 -10.73 -39.74
CA VAL A 352 -37.78 -10.57 -40.59
C VAL A 352 -38.91 -11.47 -40.09
N GLY A 353 -40.03 -10.86 -39.71
CA GLY A 353 -41.28 -11.54 -39.34
C GLY A 353 -41.98 -10.90 -38.14
N ASP A 354 -43.26 -11.23 -37.93
CA ASP A 354 -44.08 -10.73 -36.82
C ASP A 354 -44.00 -11.60 -35.55
N SER A 355 -43.00 -12.47 -35.45
CA SER A 355 -42.77 -13.25 -34.23
C SER A 355 -42.23 -12.34 -33.13
N ALA A 356 -42.65 -12.56 -31.89
CA ALA A 356 -42.15 -11.82 -30.73
C ALA A 356 -40.61 -11.84 -30.60
N GLU A 357 -39.95 -12.94 -30.98
CA GLU A 357 -38.48 -13.04 -30.97
C GLU A 357 -37.81 -12.11 -31.99
N ALA A 358 -38.39 -11.98 -33.19
CA ALA A 358 -37.90 -11.07 -34.22
C ALA A 358 -38.12 -9.60 -33.82
N GLU A 359 -39.24 -9.29 -33.17
CA GLU A 359 -39.51 -7.95 -32.64
C GLU A 359 -38.51 -7.56 -31.55
N LEU A 360 -38.29 -8.43 -30.56
CA LEU A 360 -37.27 -8.23 -29.52
C LEU A 360 -35.86 -8.06 -30.11
N THR A 361 -35.48 -8.89 -31.08
CA THR A 361 -34.17 -8.78 -31.75
C THR A 361 -33.99 -7.43 -32.44
N ARG A 362 -35.06 -6.87 -33.02
CA ARG A 362 -35.05 -5.55 -33.64
C ARG A 362 -34.95 -4.44 -32.60
N GLU A 363 -35.72 -4.53 -31.51
CA GLU A 363 -35.65 -3.58 -30.40
C GLU A 363 -34.25 -3.54 -29.77
N ASP A 364 -33.64 -4.70 -29.55
CA ASP A 364 -32.27 -4.84 -29.04
C ASP A 364 -31.26 -4.21 -29.99
N ALA A 365 -31.37 -4.48 -31.30
CA ALA A 365 -30.48 -3.89 -32.30
C ALA A 365 -30.59 -2.35 -32.31
N GLU A 366 -31.80 -1.80 -32.18
CA GLU A 366 -32.01 -0.35 -32.06
C GLU A 366 -31.45 0.22 -30.76
N ALA A 367 -31.59 -0.48 -29.64
CA ALA A 367 -31.02 -0.06 -28.37
C ALA A 367 -29.48 0.01 -28.47
N VAL A 368 -28.86 -0.99 -29.11
CA VAL A 368 -27.41 -0.99 -29.36
C VAL A 368 -27.00 0.16 -30.28
N GLU A 369 -27.73 0.41 -31.38
CA GLU A 369 -27.46 1.55 -32.27
C GLU A 369 -27.51 2.89 -31.51
N ARG A 370 -28.49 3.08 -30.61
CA ARG A 370 -28.61 4.31 -29.80
C ARG A 370 -27.43 4.49 -28.84
N GLU A 371 -27.01 3.42 -28.16
CA GLU A 371 -25.87 3.47 -27.25
C GLU A 371 -24.55 3.76 -27.99
N MET A 372 -24.35 3.13 -29.15
CA MET A 372 -23.20 3.43 -30.01
C MET A 372 -23.20 4.88 -30.51
N ALA A 373 -24.37 5.46 -30.78
CA ALA A 373 -24.51 6.88 -31.16
C ALA A 373 -24.14 7.84 -30.02
N ARG A 374 -24.30 7.41 -28.75
CA ARG A 374 -23.92 8.16 -27.55
C ARG A 374 -22.43 8.02 -27.19
N GLY A 375 -21.63 7.34 -28.01
CA GLY A 375 -20.21 7.12 -27.75
C GLY A 375 -19.90 5.87 -26.90
N ASN A 376 -20.91 5.10 -26.52
CA ASN A 376 -20.72 3.82 -25.82
C ASN A 376 -20.35 2.73 -26.85
N LYS A 377 -19.06 2.68 -27.20
CA LYS A 377 -18.49 1.76 -28.21
C LYS A 377 -18.67 0.31 -27.80
N LEU A 378 -18.71 -0.59 -28.78
CA LEU A 378 -18.91 -2.03 -28.59
C LEU A 378 -17.66 -2.78 -29.08
N TYR A 379 -17.00 -3.50 -28.17
CA TYR A 379 -15.73 -4.18 -28.44
C TYR A 379 -15.79 -5.67 -28.11
N PRO A 380 -15.08 -6.52 -28.86
CA PRO A 380 -14.82 -7.90 -28.46
C PRO A 380 -14.02 -7.97 -27.16
N LEU A 381 -14.58 -8.63 -26.16
CA LEU A 381 -14.02 -8.85 -24.84
C LEU A 381 -14.06 -10.34 -24.51
N CYS A 382 -12.94 -10.87 -24.03
CA CYS A 382 -12.85 -12.18 -23.40
C CYS A 382 -12.46 -12.01 -21.93
N MET A 383 -13.03 -12.83 -21.04
CA MET A 383 -12.69 -12.85 -19.62
C MET A 383 -12.42 -14.29 -19.20
N ALA A 384 -11.33 -14.50 -18.47
CA ALA A 384 -10.94 -15.82 -17.98
C ALA A 384 -10.29 -15.75 -16.60
N PHE A 385 -10.30 -16.88 -15.90
CA PHE A 385 -9.76 -17.04 -14.56
C PHE A 385 -8.85 -18.27 -14.53
N TYR A 386 -7.57 -18.08 -14.27
CA TYR A 386 -6.65 -19.16 -13.97
C TYR A 386 -6.88 -19.65 -12.56
N VAL A 387 -6.91 -20.97 -12.38
CA VAL A 387 -7.13 -21.62 -11.09
C VAL A 387 -6.10 -22.72 -10.91
N ARG A 388 -5.57 -22.84 -9.69
CA ARG A 388 -4.61 -23.86 -9.29
C ARG A 388 -5.14 -24.69 -8.12
N GLY A 389 -4.76 -25.96 -8.06
CA GLY A 389 -4.93 -26.81 -6.89
C GLY A 389 -3.60 -27.42 -6.44
N ASN A 390 -3.60 -28.02 -5.25
CA ASN A 390 -2.47 -28.85 -4.78
C ASN A 390 -2.51 -30.26 -5.39
N ASP A 391 -3.70 -30.67 -5.82
CA ASP A 391 -4.01 -31.92 -6.50
C ASP A 391 -5.29 -31.72 -7.35
N LEU A 392 -5.69 -32.73 -8.13
CA LEU A 392 -6.90 -32.65 -8.96
C LEU A 392 -8.18 -32.44 -8.14
N LYS A 393 -8.22 -32.92 -6.90
CA LYS A 393 -9.40 -32.81 -6.03
C LYS A 393 -9.61 -31.37 -5.55
N SER A 394 -8.55 -30.74 -5.04
CA SER A 394 -8.52 -29.35 -4.62
C SER A 394 -8.69 -28.40 -5.81
N LEU A 395 -8.11 -28.69 -6.97
CA LEU A 395 -8.36 -27.92 -8.19
C LEU A 395 -9.85 -27.91 -8.54
N ARG A 396 -10.51 -29.09 -8.52
CA ARG A 396 -11.94 -29.19 -8.76
C ARG A 396 -12.77 -28.43 -7.72
N ALA A 397 -12.38 -28.49 -6.44
CA ALA A 397 -13.04 -27.72 -5.38
C ALA A 397 -12.92 -26.21 -5.63
N ASN A 398 -11.73 -25.72 -6.00
CA ASN A 398 -11.48 -24.31 -6.31
C ASN A 398 -12.29 -23.85 -7.53
N ILE A 399 -12.35 -24.65 -8.60
CA ILE A 399 -13.18 -24.36 -9.78
C ILE A 399 -14.67 -24.28 -9.41
N ASN A 400 -15.16 -25.21 -8.57
CA ASN A 400 -16.55 -25.19 -8.12
C ASN A 400 -16.86 -23.95 -7.26
N GLN A 401 -15.95 -23.56 -6.36
CA GLN A 401 -16.07 -22.33 -5.58
C GLN A 401 -16.10 -21.10 -6.49
N LEU A 402 -15.19 -21.01 -7.47
CA LEU A 402 -15.17 -19.94 -8.45
C LEU A 402 -16.50 -19.85 -9.20
N ASN A 403 -17.00 -20.97 -9.74
CA ASN A 403 -18.27 -21.01 -10.47
C ASN A 403 -19.46 -20.56 -9.61
N ALA A 404 -19.48 -20.97 -8.34
CA ALA A 404 -20.51 -20.57 -7.37
C ALA A 404 -20.48 -19.07 -7.05
N LEU A 405 -19.33 -18.41 -7.19
CA LEU A 405 -19.19 -16.95 -7.01
C LEU A 405 -19.52 -16.18 -8.28
N LEU A 406 -19.09 -16.66 -9.46
CA LEU A 406 -19.27 -15.95 -10.73
C LEU A 406 -20.77 -15.86 -11.13
N LEU A 407 -21.50 -16.98 -11.05
CA LEU A 407 -22.86 -17.06 -11.58
C LEU A 407 -23.85 -16.10 -10.88
N PRO A 408 -23.92 -16.02 -9.54
CA PRO A 408 -24.79 -15.05 -8.85
C PRO A 408 -24.35 -13.61 -9.06
N ASN A 409 -23.06 -13.38 -9.35
CA ASN A 409 -22.55 -12.04 -9.63
C ASN A 409 -22.85 -11.57 -11.06
N GLY A 410 -23.34 -12.45 -11.94
CA GLY A 410 -23.75 -12.11 -13.30
C GLY A 410 -22.74 -12.50 -14.36
N LEU A 411 -21.71 -13.25 -14.00
CA LEU A 411 -20.69 -13.79 -14.91
C LEU A 411 -21.03 -15.25 -15.16
N GLN A 412 -21.31 -15.64 -16.40
CA GLN A 412 -21.64 -17.03 -16.72
C GLN A 412 -20.37 -17.81 -17.08
N PRO A 413 -19.80 -18.63 -16.17
CA PRO A 413 -18.66 -19.47 -16.51
C PRO A 413 -19.07 -20.61 -17.44
N ILE A 414 -18.13 -21.06 -18.26
CA ILE A 414 -18.25 -22.31 -19.00
C ILE A 414 -17.78 -23.43 -18.09
N LEU A 415 -18.67 -24.40 -17.84
CA LEU A 415 -18.35 -25.54 -16.98
C LEU A 415 -17.31 -26.44 -17.64
N GLN A 416 -16.47 -27.07 -16.83
CA GLN A 416 -15.34 -27.89 -17.28
C GLN A 416 -15.80 -29.00 -18.24
N GLU A 417 -16.94 -29.64 -17.99
CA GLU A 417 -17.46 -30.72 -18.83
C GLU A 417 -17.89 -30.25 -20.24
N ALA A 418 -18.15 -28.94 -20.40
CA ALA A 418 -18.56 -28.33 -21.66
C ALA A 418 -17.40 -27.55 -22.34
N ASP A 419 -16.25 -27.40 -21.69
CA ASP A 419 -15.12 -26.65 -22.23
C ASP A 419 -14.14 -27.57 -22.97
N LEU A 420 -14.27 -27.59 -24.30
CA LEU A 420 -13.37 -28.34 -25.18
C LEU A 420 -12.05 -27.61 -25.51
N LEU A 421 -11.89 -26.38 -25.02
CA LEU A 421 -10.79 -25.49 -25.41
C LEU A 421 -9.91 -25.08 -24.22
N THR A 422 -10.08 -25.67 -23.04
CA THR A 422 -9.39 -25.26 -21.81
C THR A 422 -7.87 -25.19 -21.96
N LEU A 423 -7.23 -26.21 -22.56
CA LEU A 423 -5.77 -26.22 -22.75
C LEU A 423 -5.30 -25.09 -23.68
N ASP A 424 -6.01 -24.86 -24.79
CA ASP A 424 -5.74 -23.77 -25.73
C ASP A 424 -5.99 -22.40 -25.08
N SER A 425 -7.09 -22.27 -24.34
CA SER A 425 -7.47 -21.06 -23.63
C SER A 425 -6.45 -20.68 -22.58
N TYR A 426 -5.76 -21.64 -21.97
CA TYR A 426 -4.68 -21.36 -21.03
C TYR A 426 -3.55 -20.59 -21.71
N ILE A 427 -3.08 -21.08 -22.86
CA ILE A 427 -1.99 -20.44 -23.61
C ILE A 427 -2.43 -19.10 -24.19
N ARG A 428 -3.61 -19.02 -24.83
CA ARG A 428 -4.06 -17.79 -25.50
C ARG A 428 -4.29 -16.63 -24.55
N ASN A 429 -4.57 -16.90 -23.28
CA ASN A 429 -4.77 -15.86 -22.29
C ASN A 429 -3.47 -15.52 -21.53
N LEU A 430 -2.31 -16.06 -21.93
CA LEU A 430 -1.02 -15.60 -21.42
C LEU A 430 -0.73 -14.19 -21.96
N PRO A 431 0.11 -13.40 -21.27
CA PRO A 431 0.45 -12.05 -21.70
C PRO A 431 0.96 -12.02 -23.15
N MET A 432 0.35 -11.21 -24.00
CA MET A 432 0.72 -11.03 -25.41
C MET A 432 0.49 -12.27 -26.33
N ALA A 433 -0.07 -13.36 -25.82
CA ALA A 433 -0.23 -14.61 -26.57
C ALA A 433 -1.47 -14.65 -27.49
N TYR A 434 -2.47 -13.81 -27.26
CA TYR A 434 -3.69 -13.82 -28.08
C TYR A 434 -3.46 -13.19 -29.46
N ASP A 435 -3.78 -13.93 -30.54
CA ASP A 435 -3.82 -13.44 -31.92
C ASP A 435 -5.26 -13.46 -32.47
N MET A 436 -5.86 -12.28 -32.61
CA MET A 436 -7.21 -12.09 -33.14
C MET A 436 -7.38 -12.67 -34.55
N SER A 437 -6.35 -12.65 -35.39
CA SER A 437 -6.46 -13.11 -36.77
C SER A 437 -6.61 -14.64 -36.88
N LEU A 438 -6.27 -15.37 -35.82
CA LEU A 438 -6.49 -16.81 -35.69
C LEU A 438 -7.85 -17.13 -35.05
N ASP A 439 -8.50 -16.19 -34.35
CA ASP A 439 -9.83 -16.37 -33.74
C ASP A 439 -10.99 -16.02 -34.71
N LYS A 440 -11.02 -16.68 -35.87
CA LYS A 440 -11.98 -16.38 -36.96
C LYS A 440 -13.46 -16.63 -36.62
N ILE A 441 -13.74 -17.43 -35.59
CA ILE A 441 -15.11 -17.85 -35.22
C ILE A 441 -15.53 -17.21 -33.89
N ASN A 442 -14.75 -16.25 -33.33
CA ASN A 442 -15.00 -15.62 -32.02
C ASN A 442 -15.34 -16.67 -30.95
N ARG A 443 -14.45 -17.65 -30.73
CA ARG A 443 -14.79 -18.85 -29.93
C ARG A 443 -15.16 -18.51 -28.49
N ARG A 444 -14.53 -17.49 -27.92
CA ARG A 444 -14.69 -17.06 -26.51
C ARG A 444 -14.89 -15.55 -26.33
N SER A 445 -14.76 -14.77 -27.41
CA SER A 445 -14.90 -13.31 -27.36
C SER A 445 -16.35 -12.89 -27.57
N ARG A 446 -16.83 -11.91 -26.80
CA ARG A 446 -18.19 -11.36 -26.87
C ARG A 446 -18.15 -9.85 -27.04
N LEU A 447 -19.13 -9.32 -27.77
CA LEU A 447 -19.30 -7.88 -27.90
C LEU A 447 -19.84 -7.31 -26.58
N VAL A 448 -19.10 -6.39 -25.98
CA VAL A 448 -19.42 -5.74 -24.71
C VAL A 448 -19.22 -4.23 -24.85
N PHE A 449 -20.13 -3.45 -24.25
CA PHE A 449 -20.04 -2.00 -24.25
C PHE A 449 -18.80 -1.52 -23.49
N SER A 450 -18.19 -0.42 -23.94
CA SER A 450 -16.98 0.13 -23.32
C SER A 450 -17.25 0.58 -21.88
N SER A 451 -18.45 1.09 -21.58
CA SER A 451 -18.89 1.37 -20.20
C SER A 451 -18.96 0.12 -19.31
N HIS A 452 -19.47 -1.00 -19.83
CA HIS A 452 -19.50 -2.28 -19.11
C HIS A 452 -18.09 -2.88 -18.95
N THR A 453 -17.22 -2.68 -19.94
CA THR A 453 -15.81 -3.06 -19.86
C THR A 453 -15.12 -2.26 -18.76
N ALA A 454 -15.34 -0.94 -18.71
CA ALA A 454 -14.83 -0.07 -17.65
C ALA A 454 -15.29 -0.52 -16.26
N ASN A 455 -16.56 -0.91 -16.12
CA ASN A 455 -17.11 -1.44 -14.86
C ASN A 455 -16.43 -2.72 -14.38
N LEU A 456 -15.98 -3.58 -15.30
CA LEU A 456 -15.35 -4.88 -15.00
C LEU A 456 -13.85 -4.78 -14.76
N LEU A 457 -13.18 -3.77 -15.33
CA LEU A 457 -11.73 -3.62 -15.23
C LEU A 457 -11.27 -3.50 -13.77
N PRO A 458 -10.15 -4.16 -13.40
CA PRO A 458 -9.64 -4.15 -12.03
C PRO A 458 -8.91 -2.85 -11.65
N LEU A 459 -9.47 -1.68 -12.01
CA LEU A 459 -8.87 -0.36 -11.79
C LEU A 459 -9.46 0.39 -10.59
N TYR A 460 -10.32 -0.29 -9.84
CA TYR A 460 -10.91 0.17 -8.59
C TYR A 460 -10.26 -0.61 -7.45
N GLY A 461 -9.63 0.08 -6.50
CA GLY A 461 -8.88 -0.59 -5.45
C GLY A 461 -8.92 0.14 -4.11
N ARG A 462 -8.05 -0.29 -3.22
CA ARG A 462 -7.87 0.27 -1.89
C ARG A 462 -6.69 1.23 -1.88
N SER A 463 -6.75 2.22 -0.99
CA SER A 463 -5.59 3.10 -0.81
C SER A 463 -4.43 2.31 -0.19
N LYS A 464 -3.21 2.63 -0.62
CA LYS A 464 -1.94 2.11 -0.06
C LYS A 464 -1.12 3.21 0.60
N GLY A 465 -1.70 4.41 0.73
CA GLY A 465 -1.01 5.60 1.21
C GLY A 465 -0.08 6.21 0.16
N THR A 466 1.00 6.85 0.60
CA THR A 466 1.91 7.65 -0.24
C THR A 466 3.08 6.82 -0.79
N GLY A 467 3.37 5.67 -0.18
CA GLY A 467 4.53 4.83 -0.51
C GLY A 467 5.74 5.05 0.39
N HIS A 468 5.63 5.91 1.40
CA HIS A 468 6.69 6.19 2.37
C HIS A 468 6.48 5.36 3.65
N PRO A 469 7.23 4.27 3.90
CA PRO A 469 7.03 3.37 5.06
C PRO A 469 7.57 3.91 6.39
N GLY A 470 7.30 5.18 6.70
CA GLY A 470 7.58 5.76 8.02
C GLY A 470 6.61 5.26 9.09
N LEU A 471 5.32 5.26 8.76
CA LEU A 471 4.25 4.59 9.49
C LEU A 471 3.61 3.54 8.60
N VAL A 472 3.44 2.35 9.15
CA VAL A 472 2.89 1.18 8.47
C VAL A 472 1.57 0.76 9.09
N PHE A 473 0.56 0.68 8.26
CA PHE A 473 -0.76 0.12 8.57
C PHE A 473 -1.11 -0.92 7.51
N PHE A 474 -2.33 -1.47 7.61
CA PHE A 474 -2.88 -2.36 6.60
C PHE A 474 -4.30 -1.94 6.28
N ASN A 475 -4.66 -1.93 5.00
CA ASN A 475 -6.04 -1.69 4.57
C ASN A 475 -6.92 -2.94 4.83
N ARG A 476 -8.22 -2.86 4.50
CA ARG A 476 -9.17 -3.98 4.72
C ARG A 476 -8.80 -5.25 3.96
N GLY A 477 -8.15 -5.10 2.80
CA GLY A 477 -7.61 -6.20 2.00
C GLY A 477 -6.30 -6.77 2.52
N ALA A 478 -5.83 -6.30 3.69
CA ALA A 478 -4.57 -6.65 4.32
C ALA A 478 -3.32 -6.29 3.48
N GLU A 479 -3.46 -5.33 2.56
CA GLU A 479 -2.31 -4.76 1.87
C GLU A 479 -1.67 -3.67 2.74
N PRO A 480 -0.33 -3.50 2.70
CA PRO A 480 0.33 -2.40 3.39
C PRO A 480 -0.23 -1.04 2.98
N LEU A 481 -0.55 -0.23 3.99
CA LEU A 481 -0.93 1.18 3.86
C LEU A 481 0.13 2.01 4.57
N VAL A 482 0.89 2.80 3.82
CA VAL A 482 2.08 3.48 4.34
C VAL A 482 2.11 4.97 4.03
N PHE A 483 2.53 5.75 5.01
CA PHE A 483 2.82 7.17 4.87
C PHE A 483 3.78 7.63 5.96
N ASP A 484 4.44 8.75 5.76
CA ASP A 484 5.41 9.28 6.70
C ASP A 484 5.17 10.77 7.00
N PRO A 485 4.60 11.13 8.16
CA PRO A 485 4.37 12.52 8.54
C PRO A 485 5.63 13.39 8.60
N LEU A 486 6.83 12.80 8.72
CA LEU A 486 8.10 13.50 8.78
C LEU A 486 8.75 13.64 7.40
N HIS A 487 8.30 12.88 6.41
CA HIS A 487 8.74 13.04 5.03
C HIS A 487 8.19 14.34 4.42
N HIS A 488 9.02 15.03 3.65
CA HIS A 488 8.69 16.36 3.11
C HIS A 488 7.56 16.34 2.08
N GLU A 489 7.41 15.23 1.33
CA GLU A 489 6.33 15.07 0.33
C GLU A 489 4.97 14.74 0.97
N ASP A 490 4.98 14.22 2.20
CA ASP A 490 3.78 13.76 2.91
C ASP A 490 3.22 14.81 3.87
N ARG A 491 3.96 15.92 4.07
CA ARG A 491 3.57 17.01 4.98
C ARG A 491 3.56 18.35 4.26
N LYS A 492 2.60 19.20 4.60
CA LYS A 492 2.52 20.56 4.03
C LYS A 492 3.38 21.57 4.79
N LYS A 493 3.31 21.57 6.13
CA LYS A 493 4.08 22.47 7.00
C LYS A 493 4.56 21.73 8.26
N ASN A 494 3.62 21.26 9.07
CA ASN A 494 3.90 20.64 10.36
C ASN A 494 3.35 19.21 10.42
N ALA A 495 3.96 18.37 11.26
CA ALA A 495 3.60 16.96 11.45
C ALA A 495 2.81 16.72 12.75
N HIS A 496 1.80 17.54 13.02
CA HIS A 496 0.95 17.36 14.20
C HIS A 496 -0.05 16.22 13.99
N MET A 497 -0.30 15.43 15.04
CA MET A 497 -1.24 14.32 15.02
C MET A 497 -2.24 14.45 16.17
N LEU A 498 -3.53 14.34 15.85
CA LEU A 498 -4.62 14.31 16.82
C LEU A 498 -5.24 12.91 16.84
N ILE A 499 -5.17 12.22 17.98
CA ILE A 499 -5.75 10.88 18.15
C ILE A 499 -6.90 10.97 19.14
N LEU A 500 -8.11 10.72 18.67
CA LEU A 500 -9.34 10.77 19.47
C LEU A 500 -9.91 9.37 19.67
N GLY A 501 -10.46 9.13 20.86
CA GLY A 501 -11.16 7.89 21.16
C GLY A 501 -11.51 7.79 22.65
N PRO A 502 -12.58 7.07 23.02
CA PRO A 502 -12.93 6.84 24.42
C PRO A 502 -11.88 5.98 25.14
N THR A 503 -12.01 5.84 26.46
CA THR A 503 -11.22 4.88 27.24
C THR A 503 -11.47 3.47 26.73
N GLY A 504 -10.41 2.67 26.57
CA GLY A 504 -10.50 1.32 26.02
C GLY A 504 -10.48 1.24 24.48
N ALA A 505 -10.54 2.35 23.74
CA ALA A 505 -10.48 2.34 22.27
C ALA A 505 -9.09 2.00 21.67
N GLY A 506 -8.07 1.81 22.51
CA GLY A 506 -6.72 1.44 22.05
C GLY A 506 -5.77 2.60 21.74
N LYS A 507 -6.06 3.84 22.19
CA LYS A 507 -5.21 5.02 21.94
C LYS A 507 -3.74 4.81 22.34
N SER A 508 -3.48 4.34 23.57
CA SER A 508 -2.12 4.11 24.06
C SER A 508 -1.42 3.00 23.30
N ALA A 509 -2.14 1.92 22.95
CA ALA A 509 -1.59 0.83 22.15
C ALA A 509 -1.19 1.31 20.73
N LEU A 510 -2.01 2.16 20.11
CA LEU A 510 -1.67 2.80 18.84
C LEU A 510 -0.42 3.68 18.99
N LEU A 511 -0.34 4.54 20.00
CA LEU A 511 0.84 5.39 20.21
C LEU A 511 2.11 4.58 20.45
N VAL A 512 2.05 3.49 21.23
CA VAL A 512 3.19 2.56 21.40
C VAL A 512 3.65 2.02 20.05
N TYR A 513 2.71 1.61 19.18
CA TYR A 513 3.02 1.12 17.85
C TYR A 513 3.66 2.19 16.95
N LEU A 514 3.18 3.45 17.01
CA LEU A 514 3.74 4.56 16.22
C LEU A 514 5.13 4.97 16.72
N LEU A 515 5.33 5.03 18.03
CA LEU A 515 6.60 5.45 18.63
C LEU A 515 7.73 4.47 18.34
N GLN A 516 7.46 3.15 18.35
CA GLN A 516 8.44 2.15 17.94
C GLN A 516 8.89 2.35 16.49
N GLN A 517 7.96 2.65 15.58
CA GLN A 517 8.27 2.92 14.18
C GLN A 517 9.12 4.18 14.04
N MET A 518 8.73 5.27 14.69
CA MET A 518 9.49 6.52 14.66
C MET A 518 10.90 6.36 15.24
N ALA A 519 11.05 5.63 16.34
CA ALA A 519 12.35 5.32 16.92
C ALA A 519 13.23 4.47 15.97
N ALA A 520 12.64 3.54 15.22
CA ALA A 520 13.36 2.71 14.26
C ALA A 520 13.73 3.45 12.96
N MET A 521 12.85 4.33 12.46
CA MET A 521 13.04 5.06 11.20
C MET A 521 13.91 6.29 11.35
N TYR A 522 13.68 7.06 12.43
CA TYR A 522 14.30 8.37 12.64
C TYR A 522 15.12 8.45 13.93
N ARG A 523 14.84 7.65 14.96
CA ARG A 523 15.46 7.83 16.28
C ARG A 523 15.40 9.31 16.76
N PRO A 524 14.21 9.94 16.76
CA PRO A 524 14.07 11.30 17.26
C PRO A 524 14.25 11.33 18.79
N ARG A 525 14.44 12.53 19.37
CA ARG A 525 14.24 12.70 20.80
C ARG A 525 12.75 12.65 21.11
N ILE A 526 12.34 11.71 21.96
CA ILE A 526 10.94 11.47 22.28
C ILE A 526 10.67 11.94 23.71
N PHE A 527 9.67 12.82 23.87
CA PHE A 527 9.12 13.19 25.16
C PHE A 527 7.70 12.65 25.27
N ILE A 528 7.46 11.80 26.27
CA ILE A 528 6.15 11.23 26.57
C ILE A 528 5.69 11.82 27.89
N ILE A 529 4.54 12.49 27.85
CA ILE A 529 3.91 13.10 29.03
C ILE A 529 2.59 12.36 29.23
N GLU A 530 2.46 11.60 30.32
CA GLU A 530 1.32 10.72 30.52
C GLU A 530 0.80 10.68 31.98
N ALA A 531 -0.44 10.22 32.14
CA ALA A 531 -1.09 10.10 33.44
C ALA A 531 -1.27 8.64 33.93
N GLY A 532 -1.10 7.63 33.07
CA GLY A 532 -1.67 6.28 33.29
C GLY A 532 -0.67 5.12 33.26
N GLY A 533 0.63 5.38 33.36
CA GLY A 533 1.71 4.38 33.29
C GLY A 533 1.73 3.50 32.02
N SER A 534 1.05 3.91 30.95
CA SER A 534 0.85 3.13 29.73
C SER A 534 2.13 2.90 28.93
N PHE A 535 3.12 3.78 29.06
CA PHE A 535 4.36 3.77 28.27
C PHE A 535 5.57 3.22 29.05
N SER A 536 5.40 2.82 30.31
CA SER A 536 6.49 2.27 31.12
C SER A 536 7.16 1.03 30.48
N LEU A 537 6.36 0.10 29.95
CA LEU A 537 6.88 -1.07 29.24
C LEU A 537 7.58 -0.71 27.92
N LEU A 538 7.12 0.34 27.23
CA LEU A 538 7.79 0.85 26.04
C LEU A 538 9.18 1.41 26.39
N GLY A 539 9.28 2.16 27.49
CA GLY A 539 10.57 2.65 28.00
C GLY A 539 11.54 1.51 28.34
N GLN A 540 11.04 0.45 28.98
CA GLN A 540 11.86 -0.74 29.27
C GLN A 540 12.35 -1.44 28.00
N ASP A 541 11.49 -1.59 26.99
CA ASP A 541 11.87 -2.19 25.70
C ASP A 541 12.90 -1.33 24.95
N PHE A 542 12.70 -0.02 24.91
CA PHE A 542 13.66 0.93 24.34
C PHE A 542 15.03 0.83 25.03
N GLY A 543 15.06 0.83 26.37
CA GLY A 543 16.28 0.67 27.15
C GLY A 543 16.99 -0.67 26.89
N ALA A 544 16.24 -1.77 26.88
CA ALA A 544 16.77 -3.11 26.62
C ALA A 544 17.39 -3.26 25.22
N ASN A 545 16.95 -2.43 24.26
CA ASN A 545 17.38 -2.49 22.87
C ASN A 545 18.29 -1.31 22.45
N GLY A 546 18.93 -0.64 23.42
CA GLY A 546 20.05 0.26 23.18
C GLY A 546 19.70 1.74 23.01
N LEU A 547 18.47 2.14 23.32
CA LEU A 547 18.11 3.56 23.46
C LEU A 547 18.35 4.00 24.91
N SER A 548 18.83 5.23 25.08
CA SER A 548 18.92 5.86 26.40
C SER A 548 17.54 6.35 26.84
N VAL A 549 17.12 5.95 28.04
CA VAL A 549 15.78 6.23 28.56
C VAL A 549 15.87 6.92 29.91
N ASN A 550 15.20 8.07 30.03
CA ASN A 550 14.97 8.78 31.29
C ASN A 550 13.49 8.64 31.66
N GLN A 551 13.19 7.82 32.67
CA GLN A 551 11.81 7.62 33.13
C GLN A 551 11.63 8.24 34.51
N VAL A 552 10.69 9.18 34.62
CA VAL A 552 10.44 9.96 35.83
C VAL A 552 8.95 9.85 36.17
N THR A 553 8.64 9.39 37.38
CA THR A 553 7.27 9.39 37.91
C THR A 553 7.15 10.41 39.03
N LEU A 554 6.20 11.34 38.90
CA LEU A 554 5.93 12.38 39.90
C LEU A 554 5.22 11.77 41.11
N ASN A 555 6.02 11.38 42.10
CA ASN A 555 5.57 10.86 43.38
C ASN A 555 6.26 11.63 44.52
N PRO A 556 5.62 11.75 45.71
CA PRO A 556 6.20 12.50 46.85
C PRO A 556 7.57 11.99 47.33
N ASN A 557 7.91 10.73 47.01
CA ASN A 557 9.13 10.07 47.47
C ASN A 557 10.29 10.16 46.47
N VAL A 558 10.10 10.80 45.32
CA VAL A 558 11.12 10.90 44.26
C VAL A 558 11.65 12.32 44.25
N ASP A 559 12.99 12.48 44.28
CA ASP A 559 13.63 13.79 44.29
C ASP A 559 13.57 14.48 42.91
N VAL A 560 12.38 14.93 42.55
CA VAL A 560 12.08 15.68 41.33
C VAL A 560 11.62 17.07 41.70
N SER A 561 12.20 18.06 41.02
CA SER A 561 11.79 19.45 41.12
C SER A 561 11.66 20.06 39.73
N LEU A 562 10.56 20.77 39.52
CA LEU A 562 10.16 21.44 38.28
C LEU A 562 10.03 22.95 38.56
N PRO A 563 11.11 23.67 38.87
CA PRO A 563 11.05 25.09 39.22
C PRO A 563 10.62 25.95 38.01
N PRO A 564 9.46 26.62 38.05
CA PRO A 564 8.97 27.41 36.91
C PRO A 564 9.84 28.63 36.61
N PHE A 565 10.58 29.14 37.60
CA PHE A 565 11.36 30.37 37.53
C PHE A 565 12.88 30.14 37.41
N ALA A 566 13.34 28.91 37.16
CA ALA A 566 14.77 28.59 37.15
C ALA A 566 15.57 29.37 36.09
N ASP A 567 14.96 29.72 34.95
CA ASP A 567 15.59 30.48 33.88
C ASP A 567 15.53 32.02 34.10
N ALA A 568 14.96 32.52 35.20
CA ALA A 568 14.78 33.95 35.44
C ALA A 568 16.10 34.74 35.51
N LEU A 569 17.21 34.12 35.91
CA LEU A 569 18.52 34.78 35.89
C LEU A 569 19.07 34.98 34.47
N ARG A 570 18.81 34.04 33.55
CA ARG A 570 19.21 34.14 32.14
C ARG A 570 18.49 35.29 31.42
N MET A 571 17.27 35.59 31.85
CA MET A 571 16.52 36.75 31.38
C MET A 571 17.27 38.06 31.68
N LEU A 572 17.78 38.23 32.91
CA LEU A 572 18.57 39.41 33.30
C LEU A 572 19.87 39.54 32.48
N GLU A 573 20.49 38.41 32.12
CA GLU A 573 21.70 38.38 31.29
C GLU A 573 21.43 38.78 29.84
N LYS A 574 20.30 38.35 29.25
CA LYS A 574 19.90 38.79 27.90
C LYS A 574 19.61 40.29 27.85
N GLU A 575 18.91 40.84 28.85
CA GLU A 575 18.60 42.28 28.89
C GLU A 575 19.85 43.14 29.13
N SER A 576 20.83 42.64 29.90
CA SER A 576 22.11 43.32 30.08
C SER A 576 23.00 43.24 28.84
N ARG A 577 23.02 42.13 28.10
CA ARG A 577 23.70 42.03 26.80
C ARG A 577 23.12 42.98 25.73
N LEU A 578 21.78 43.08 25.65
CA LEU A 578 21.12 44.03 24.75
C LEU A 578 21.45 45.50 25.06
N ARG A 579 21.78 45.83 26.33
CA ARG A 579 22.26 47.16 26.71
C ARG A 579 23.76 47.40 26.42
N ILE A 580 24.56 46.34 26.23
CA ILE A 580 26.00 46.42 25.93
C ILE A 580 26.26 46.58 24.42
N ILE A 581 25.32 46.20 23.55
CA ILE A 581 25.40 46.35 22.07
C ILE A 581 25.22 47.82 21.59
N ILE A 582 25.16 48.78 22.52
CA ILE A 582 25.07 50.24 22.21
C ILE A 582 26.47 50.90 22.26
N ASP A 583 27.54 50.13 22.12
CA ASP A 583 28.89 50.66 21.87
C ASP A 583 29.25 50.47 20.37
N PRO A 584 29.36 51.54 19.56
CA PRO A 584 29.47 51.45 18.10
C PRO A 584 30.74 50.81 17.55
N ASP A 585 31.76 50.56 18.39
CA ASP A 585 33.11 50.17 17.94
C ASP A 585 33.48 48.69 18.19
N ALA A 586 32.51 47.83 18.53
CA ALA A 586 32.74 46.39 18.71
C ALA A 586 31.92 45.54 17.72
N LEU A 587 32.29 45.61 16.44
CA LEU A 587 31.83 44.67 15.41
C LEU A 587 33.05 43.88 14.92
N ASP A 588 33.18 42.65 15.41
CA ASP A 588 33.87 41.59 14.68
C ASP A 588 32.77 40.83 13.93
N ASP A 589 32.86 40.88 12.59
CA ASP A 589 31.94 40.23 11.65
C ASP A 589 32.13 38.71 11.70
N ASP A 590 31.29 38.02 12.48
CA ASP A 590 30.99 36.59 12.30
C ASP A 590 29.67 36.24 13.03
N GLU A 591 28.54 36.74 12.55
CA GLU A 591 27.23 36.12 12.80
C GLU A 591 26.52 35.91 11.46
N THR A 592 26.71 34.72 10.91
CA THR A 592 25.86 34.14 9.87
C THR A 592 24.43 34.02 10.38
N ASP A 593 23.50 34.63 9.64
CA ASP A 593 22.08 34.27 9.48
C ASP A 593 21.54 33.14 10.38
N GLU A 594 21.18 33.45 11.62
CA GLU A 594 20.14 32.73 12.35
C GLU A 594 18.95 33.68 12.52
N GLU A 595 17.88 33.48 11.74
CA GLU A 595 16.54 34.00 12.05
C GLU A 595 16.06 33.38 13.37
N GLY A 596 16.56 33.92 14.49
CA GLY A 596 16.36 33.42 15.84
C GLY A 596 14.94 33.66 16.34
N THR A 597 14.15 32.59 16.42
CA THR A 597 13.01 32.49 17.34
C THR A 597 13.54 32.50 18.78
N GLY A 598 13.86 33.69 19.30
CA GLY A 598 14.28 33.85 20.68
C GLY A 598 13.17 33.39 21.63
N ARG A 599 13.39 32.28 22.34
CA ARG A 599 12.48 31.76 23.40
C ARG A 599 12.04 32.88 24.35
N ASP A 600 10.74 33.12 24.47
CA ASP A 600 10.15 34.13 25.36
C ASP A 600 10.07 33.61 26.81
N ILE A 601 11.23 33.57 27.46
CA ILE A 601 11.39 33.06 28.83
C ILE A 601 10.50 33.84 29.82
N LEU A 602 10.36 35.16 29.65
CA LEU A 602 9.50 35.97 30.51
C LEU A 602 8.02 35.64 30.30
N GLY A 603 7.59 35.48 29.05
CA GLY A 603 6.23 35.06 28.72
C GLY A 603 5.89 33.69 29.31
N GLU A 604 6.78 32.71 29.20
CA GLU A 604 6.62 31.38 29.81
C GLU A 604 6.47 31.46 31.34
N MET A 605 7.35 32.21 32.02
CA MET A 605 7.28 32.39 33.47
C MET A 605 6.05 33.21 33.91
N GLU A 606 5.61 34.18 33.11
CA GLU A 606 4.36 34.91 33.36
C GLU A 606 3.17 33.96 33.29
N ILE A 607 3.10 33.07 32.30
CA ILE A 607 2.04 32.07 32.19
C ILE A 607 2.05 31.14 33.40
N ALA A 608 3.21 30.62 33.80
CA ALA A 608 3.33 29.80 35.00
C ALA A 608 2.88 30.55 36.26
N ALA A 609 3.34 31.79 36.47
CA ALA A 609 2.93 32.60 37.61
C ALA A 609 1.42 32.87 37.62
N ARG A 610 0.80 33.10 36.45
CA ARG A 610 -0.66 33.26 36.33
C ARG A 610 -1.40 32.02 36.79
N ILE A 611 -1.02 30.85 36.27
CA ILE A 611 -1.63 29.58 36.66
C ILE A 611 -1.49 29.36 38.17
N MET A 612 -0.31 29.66 38.74
CA MET A 612 -0.05 29.52 40.17
C MET A 612 -0.84 30.52 41.04
N ILE A 613 -1.09 31.73 40.54
CA ILE A 613 -1.90 32.75 41.24
C ILE A 613 -3.38 32.39 41.23
N THR A 614 -3.89 31.87 40.11
CA THR A 614 -5.32 31.61 39.90
C THR A 614 -5.73 30.16 40.16
N GLY A 615 -4.78 29.29 40.54
CA GLY A 615 -4.99 27.84 40.63
C GLY A 615 -5.43 27.18 39.32
N GLY A 616 -5.16 27.82 38.17
CA GLY A 616 -5.64 27.37 36.86
C GLY A 616 -7.14 27.60 36.59
N ASP A 617 -7.88 28.30 37.46
CA ASP A 617 -9.31 28.60 37.22
C ASP A 617 -9.48 29.66 36.11
N GLU A 618 -10.19 29.27 35.03
CA GLU A 618 -10.45 30.15 33.87
C GLU A 618 -11.17 31.45 34.24
N ARG A 619 -12.04 31.43 35.27
CA ARG A 619 -12.80 32.62 35.71
C ARG A 619 -11.91 33.59 36.45
N GLU A 620 -10.95 33.09 37.23
CA GLU A 620 -9.97 33.93 37.91
C GLU A 620 -8.96 34.51 36.92
N ASP A 621 -8.49 33.71 35.96
CA ASP A 621 -7.59 34.18 34.91
C ASP A 621 -8.24 35.23 33.99
N ALA A 622 -9.54 35.08 33.70
CA ALA A 622 -10.30 36.07 32.93
C ALA A 622 -10.46 37.43 33.65
N ARG A 623 -10.38 37.46 34.98
CA ARG A 623 -10.42 38.71 35.77
C ARG A 623 -9.09 39.46 35.75
N MET A 624 -8.03 38.85 35.23
CA MET A 624 -6.69 39.39 35.31
C MET A 624 -6.45 40.48 34.26
N THR A 625 -6.16 41.70 34.73
CA THR A 625 -5.99 42.88 33.87
C THR A 625 -4.59 42.96 33.26
N ARG A 626 -4.40 43.80 32.24
CA ARG A 626 -3.05 44.11 31.71
C ARG A 626 -2.12 44.71 32.77
N ALA A 627 -2.67 45.45 33.74
CA ALA A 627 -1.89 46.01 34.84
C ALA A 627 -1.41 44.91 35.80
N ASP A 628 -2.22 43.88 36.02
CA ASP A 628 -1.83 42.72 36.84
C ASP A 628 -0.69 41.93 36.17
N ARG A 629 -0.77 41.73 34.85
CA ARG A 629 0.33 41.10 34.08
C ARG A 629 1.64 41.87 34.20
N LEU A 630 1.58 43.21 34.18
CA LEU A 630 2.78 44.04 34.40
C LEU A 630 3.33 43.89 35.82
N LEU A 631 2.46 43.80 36.83
CA LEU A 631 2.87 43.56 38.21
C LEU A 631 3.56 42.21 38.38
N ILE A 632 3.03 41.13 37.77
CA ILE A 632 3.65 39.80 37.77
C ILE A 632 5.04 39.84 37.14
N ARG A 633 5.19 40.47 35.97
CA ARG A 633 6.50 40.64 35.32
C ARG A 633 7.49 41.38 36.22
N ASN A 634 7.07 42.49 36.83
CA ASN A 634 7.91 43.26 37.75
C ASN A 634 8.33 42.45 38.98
N ALA A 635 7.45 41.60 39.49
CA ALA A 635 7.77 40.71 40.60
C ALA A 635 8.82 39.65 40.21
N ILE A 636 8.68 39.03 39.04
CA ILE A 636 9.67 38.06 38.52
C ILE A 636 11.05 38.74 38.36
N PHE A 637 11.08 39.96 37.83
CA PHE A 637 12.31 40.74 37.72
C PHE A 637 12.96 41.05 39.08
N LEU A 638 12.14 41.50 40.04
CA LEU A 638 12.61 41.82 41.37
C LEU A 638 13.14 40.58 42.08
N ALA A 639 12.46 39.44 41.94
CA ALA A 639 12.91 38.15 42.44
C ALA A 639 14.25 37.74 41.82
N ALA A 640 14.38 37.81 40.49
CA ALA A 640 15.62 37.50 39.79
C ALA A 640 16.79 38.38 40.24
N LYS A 641 16.57 39.68 40.40
CA LYS A 641 17.61 40.62 40.85
C LYS A 641 18.06 40.30 42.27
N THR A 642 17.10 40.08 43.18
CA THR A 642 17.37 39.74 44.58
C THR A 642 18.13 38.42 44.70
N VAL A 643 17.74 37.40 43.93
CA VAL A 643 18.41 36.09 43.90
C VAL A 643 19.84 36.23 43.37
N LYS A 644 20.06 36.98 42.29
CA LYS A 644 21.38 37.26 41.72
C LYS A 644 22.30 37.94 42.74
N GLU A 645 21.80 38.97 43.42
CA GLU A 645 22.53 39.68 44.48
C GLU A 645 22.86 38.78 45.67
N SER A 646 21.98 37.81 45.99
CA SER A 646 22.21 36.82 47.05
C SER A 646 23.17 35.67 46.67
N GLY A 647 23.67 35.64 45.42
CA GLY A 647 24.59 34.61 44.94
C GLY A 647 23.95 33.23 44.71
N ARG A 648 22.61 33.14 44.70
CA ARG A 648 21.88 31.90 44.40
C ARG A 648 21.78 31.68 42.90
N ALA A 649 21.79 30.42 42.47
CA ALA A 649 21.85 30.04 41.06
C ALA A 649 20.48 29.97 40.34
N GLN A 650 19.37 29.94 41.08
CA GLN A 650 18.02 29.81 40.54
C GLN A 650 17.02 30.58 41.40
N VAL A 651 16.00 31.16 40.75
CA VAL A 651 14.83 31.74 41.42
C VAL A 651 13.83 30.63 41.67
N ILE A 652 13.32 30.53 42.90
CA ILE A 652 12.23 29.62 43.27
C ILE A 652 10.91 30.38 43.45
N THR A 653 9.80 29.66 43.49
CA THR A 653 8.44 30.23 43.66
C THR A 653 8.34 31.21 44.82
N GLU A 654 8.93 30.86 45.97
CA GLU A 654 8.90 31.69 47.17
C GLU A 654 9.62 33.03 46.99
N ASP A 655 10.61 33.12 46.11
CA ASP A 655 11.27 34.39 45.79
C ASP A 655 10.32 35.34 45.02
N VAL A 656 9.47 34.79 44.14
CA VAL A 656 8.46 35.57 43.39
C VAL A 656 7.33 36.00 44.32
N VAL A 657 6.90 35.13 45.24
CA VAL A 657 5.94 35.49 46.30
C VAL A 657 6.49 36.61 47.17
N ALA A 658 7.75 36.51 47.61
CA ALA A 658 8.41 37.55 48.38
C ALA A 658 8.49 38.88 47.62
N ALA A 659 8.75 38.83 46.31
CA ALA A 659 8.75 40.01 45.45
C ALA A 659 7.36 40.64 45.30
N LEU A 660 6.30 39.84 45.13
CA LEU A 660 4.91 40.32 45.11
C LEU A 660 4.53 40.99 46.44
N HIS A 661 4.89 40.38 47.58
CA HIS A 661 4.67 40.96 48.90
C HIS A 661 5.48 42.24 49.13
N ALA A 662 6.70 42.33 48.59
CA ALA A 662 7.52 43.54 48.65
C ALA A 662 6.88 44.70 47.87
N ILE A 663 6.39 44.43 46.66
CA ILE A 663 5.61 45.39 45.85
C ILE A 663 4.32 45.79 46.59
N GLY A 664 3.67 44.83 47.26
CA GLY A 664 2.49 45.07 48.10
C GLY A 664 2.74 46.01 49.28
N ARG A 665 3.98 46.13 49.75
CA ARG A 665 4.37 46.99 50.88
C ARG A 665 4.99 48.33 50.44
N ASP A 666 5.22 48.53 49.14
CA ASP A 666 5.82 49.75 48.60
C ASP A 666 4.86 50.94 48.67
N GLN A 667 5.08 51.83 49.65
CA GLN A 667 4.24 52.99 49.90
C GLN A 667 4.24 54.02 48.74
N THR A 668 5.18 53.92 47.79
CA THR A 668 5.23 54.78 46.61
C THR A 668 4.20 54.39 45.54
N LEU A 669 3.65 53.18 45.61
CA LEU A 669 2.61 52.69 44.70
C LEU A 669 1.19 52.99 45.22
N PRO A 670 0.21 53.20 44.31
CA PRO A 670 -1.20 53.34 44.68
C PRO A 670 -1.73 52.14 45.48
N GLU A 671 -2.63 52.41 46.42
CA GLU A 671 -3.20 51.39 47.32
C GLU A 671 -3.85 50.23 46.56
N SER A 672 -4.54 50.50 45.45
CA SER A 672 -5.15 49.46 44.62
C SER A 672 -4.14 48.47 44.04
N ARG A 673 -2.93 48.93 43.65
CA ARG A 673 -1.86 48.06 43.15
C ARG A 673 -1.19 47.27 44.27
N ARG A 674 -1.05 47.89 45.45
CA ARG A 674 -0.48 47.22 46.63
C ARG A 674 -1.35 46.05 47.08
N ASN A 675 -2.66 46.28 47.24
CA ASN A 675 -3.60 45.25 47.66
C ASN A 675 -3.64 44.10 46.65
N ARG A 676 -3.63 44.43 45.35
CA ARG A 676 -3.61 43.43 44.28
C ARG A 676 -2.33 42.59 44.24
N ALA A 677 -1.16 43.20 44.48
CA ALA A 677 0.09 42.47 44.58
C ALA A 677 0.15 41.53 45.79
N MET A 678 -0.42 41.93 46.94
CA MET A 678 -0.58 41.05 48.11
C MET A 678 -1.49 39.86 47.81
N GLU A 679 -2.66 40.11 47.21
CA GLU A 679 -3.61 39.05 46.81
C GLU A 679 -2.97 38.03 45.86
N MET A 680 -2.23 38.49 44.85
CA MET A 680 -1.50 37.61 43.93
C MET A 680 -0.40 36.83 44.65
N GLY A 681 0.34 37.46 45.56
CA GLY A 681 1.36 36.79 46.36
C GLY A 681 0.78 35.70 47.26
N ASP A 682 -0.38 35.96 47.88
CA ASP A 682 -1.06 35.01 48.76
C ASP A 682 -1.63 33.81 47.99
N GLY A 683 -2.19 34.04 46.79
CA GLY A 683 -2.63 32.95 45.90
C GLY A 683 -1.46 32.06 45.47
N MET A 684 -0.37 32.67 45.02
CA MET A 684 0.84 31.94 44.60
C MET A 684 1.54 31.22 45.77
N ALA A 685 1.41 31.70 47.00
CA ALA A 685 2.02 31.08 48.19
C ALA A 685 1.52 29.65 48.48
N LEU A 686 0.38 29.25 47.93
CA LEU A 686 -0.11 27.87 47.99
C LEU A 686 0.92 26.89 47.38
N PHE A 687 1.67 27.33 46.36
CA PHE A 687 2.72 26.56 45.71
C PHE A 687 4.07 26.57 46.45
N CYS A 688 4.18 27.23 47.61
CA CYS A 688 5.40 27.24 48.42
C CYS A 688 5.42 26.16 49.49
N SER A 689 4.29 25.48 49.75
CA SER A 689 4.14 24.51 50.83
C SER A 689 3.49 23.20 50.36
N GLY A 690 3.52 22.16 51.20
CA GLY A 690 2.93 20.87 50.89
C GLY A 690 3.55 20.19 49.66
N LEU A 691 2.71 19.48 48.91
CA LEU A 691 3.12 18.74 47.70
C LEU A 691 3.49 19.69 46.54
N ALA A 692 2.74 20.79 46.39
CA ALA A 692 3.04 21.81 45.39
C ALA A 692 4.41 22.47 45.66
N GLY A 693 4.70 22.80 46.92
CA GLY A 693 6.03 23.27 47.34
C GLY A 693 7.15 22.27 47.06
N TYR A 694 6.88 20.97 47.23
CA TYR A 694 7.85 19.92 46.93
C TYR A 694 8.22 19.89 45.44
N PHE A 695 7.26 20.00 44.51
CA PHE A 695 7.58 19.98 43.08
C PHE A 695 8.09 21.33 42.56
N PHE A 696 7.46 22.44 42.95
CA PHE A 696 7.65 23.74 42.28
C PHE A 696 8.48 24.76 43.08
N ASN A 697 8.67 24.58 44.39
CA ASN A 697 9.41 25.53 45.26
C ASN A 697 10.77 24.99 45.74
N ARG A 698 11.53 24.36 44.84
CA ARG A 698 12.91 23.91 45.11
C ARG A 698 13.82 24.17 43.91
N PRO A 699 15.14 24.33 44.11
CA PRO A 699 16.07 24.34 43.00
C PRO A 699 16.03 23.01 42.23
N GLY A 700 15.99 23.10 40.90
CA GLY A 700 15.93 21.96 39.99
C GLY A 700 17.28 21.64 39.37
N LYS A 701 17.40 20.41 38.84
CA LYS A 701 18.55 19.97 38.06
C LYS A 701 18.12 19.65 36.63
N PRO A 702 18.92 19.98 35.60
CA PRO A 702 18.65 19.54 34.25
C PRO A 702 18.56 18.01 34.20
N TRP A 703 17.55 17.50 33.50
CA TRP A 703 17.43 16.07 33.24
C TRP A 703 18.53 15.59 32.29
N PRO A 704 18.95 14.31 32.39
CA PRO A 704 19.96 13.76 31.50
C PRO A 704 19.46 13.78 30.06
N GLU A 705 20.38 14.07 29.13
CA GLU A 705 20.10 13.90 27.72
C GLU A 705 19.85 12.42 27.43
N SER A 706 18.68 12.11 26.88
CA SER A 706 18.25 10.75 26.57
C SER A 706 17.52 10.73 25.23
N ASP A 707 17.56 9.58 24.55
CA ASP A 707 16.79 9.34 23.33
C ASP A 707 15.29 9.43 23.65
N VAL A 708 14.87 8.93 24.82
CA VAL A 708 13.47 8.91 25.26
C VAL A 708 13.34 9.38 26.70
N THR A 709 12.53 10.41 26.93
CA THR A 709 12.11 10.85 28.26
C THR A 709 10.63 10.55 28.47
N ILE A 710 10.30 9.83 29.53
CA ILE A 710 8.92 9.50 29.92
C ILE A 710 8.63 10.17 31.26
N LEU A 711 7.72 11.14 31.25
CA LEU A 711 7.21 11.82 32.43
C LEU A 711 5.81 11.30 32.75
N GLU A 712 5.71 10.54 33.84
CA GLU A 712 4.45 10.07 34.38
C GLU A 712 3.97 11.00 35.49
N MET A 713 2.79 11.59 35.31
CA MET A 713 2.20 12.58 36.22
C MET A 713 1.85 12.04 37.60
N GLY A 714 1.76 10.71 37.74
CA GLY A 714 1.63 10.03 39.03
C GLY A 714 0.49 10.60 39.89
N ILE A 715 0.84 11.19 41.03
CA ILE A 715 -0.15 11.76 41.96
C ILE A 715 -0.87 12.99 41.41
N LEU A 716 -0.23 13.78 40.53
CA LEU A 716 -0.80 15.02 39.97
C LEU A 716 -1.92 14.76 38.98
N ALA A 717 -2.04 13.53 38.45
CA ALA A 717 -3.13 13.14 37.57
C ALA A 717 -4.45 12.82 38.31
N ARG A 718 -4.48 12.89 39.64
CA ARG A 718 -5.67 12.61 40.44
C ARG A 718 -6.53 13.87 40.62
N GLU A 719 -7.83 13.68 40.83
CA GLU A 719 -8.75 14.76 41.20
C GLU A 719 -8.26 15.48 42.47
N GLY A 720 -8.31 16.82 42.46
CA GLY A 720 -7.83 17.70 43.53
C GLY A 720 -6.40 18.21 43.37
N TYR A 721 -5.72 17.89 42.27
CA TYR A 721 -4.39 18.40 41.91
C TYR A 721 -4.38 19.09 40.53
N GLU A 722 -5.54 19.53 40.04
CA GLU A 722 -5.71 20.12 38.71
C GLU A 722 -4.86 21.39 38.53
N ASP A 723 -4.74 22.18 39.59
CA ASP A 723 -3.91 23.38 39.65
C ASP A 723 -2.43 23.05 39.42
N GLN A 724 -1.92 22.02 40.08
CA GLN A 724 -0.54 21.54 39.98
C GLN A 724 -0.25 20.82 38.66
N LEU A 725 -1.25 20.17 38.05
CA LEU A 725 -1.11 19.54 36.73
C LEU A 725 -1.03 20.57 35.60
N THR A 726 -1.65 21.74 35.80
CA THR A 726 -1.71 22.81 34.79
C THR A 726 -0.41 23.62 34.71
N VAL A 727 0.33 23.72 35.83
CA VAL A 727 1.66 24.35 35.92
C VAL A 727 2.72 23.45 35.30
#